data_AF-A0AAJ7FRS9-F1
#
_entry.id   AF-A0AAJ7FRS9-F1
#
_cell.length_a   1.000
_cell.length_b   1.000
_cell.length_c   1.000
_cell.angle_alpha   90.00
_cell.angle_beta   90.00
_cell.angle_gamma   90.00
#
_symmetry.space_group_name_H-M   'P 1'
#
loop_
_entity.id
_entity.type
_entity.pdbx_description
1 polymer ?
#
loop_
_entity_poly.entity_id
_entity_poly.type
_entity_poly.pdbx_seq_one_letter_code
_entity_poly.pdbx_strand_id
1 'polypeptide(L)'
;MLKAKCSRFTECFCRRPGFVLMLLPCLLLLTLYLISGSNVELEGFHYLPFKSYNGSGENIDGYLVWNPKCHMLSNNPLDPSIRNFVKQVKFEACTTSPLLSGIEREANGSCVLRIDPHVSKNYKNLTCCWAPIVRPKPTKTSDKMIDSKISVEVCTDFKTQVLLPDDVEAVMVSCKAYQPDGGAKRKSKLKNQKELTNVYKNVHAVLNLAKVQDRIGHKMNISSQEPRKLSILILGIDSVSQSNMERTMPRTTKHLIDTDWIRLSGYNKMGENTFPNLMAILTGFNISQAYSQCAPTVLYKLDNCPFIWYAFRNAGYVTGYGEDSMPMSTFNYLKVGFADPPTDYYMRPYVVASEKLLKLRRKFSTNYCTGPELSVERILNFAVEFARTLIGIPYFGFFWTNAISHDSMNAPSSMDDRILRKFQLLEREGVFNDSMIVFLSDHGMRYGDIRDTLVGWYEERLPFFYIRLPDWFREENPDVYAALRVNQNRLTSPYDFYETLRDILVTAGGEANSSSGCPTCMSLFRRVPWERGCEDVGVSSHWCTCTAFRSVVTNSKIAAQGAQKFLEHVENIIKNYKDSKGNRLCAKLKLKKLVRVDKVVDSSRQDAGTDAYFYMLQTTPGGAKYEATIRHHGDGNYSISDDEVNRINSYASSSKCLERGFKQYCYCIK
;
A
#
# COMPACT_ATOMS: atom_id res chain seq x y z
N MET A 1 52.41 4.22 -47.54
CA MET A 1 52.08 5.61 -47.92
C MET A 1 51.23 6.31 -46.83
N LEU A 2 51.78 6.51 -45.62
CA LEU A 2 51.07 7.23 -44.54
C LEU A 2 51.98 8.23 -43.78
N LYS A 3 53.06 8.69 -44.41
CA LYS A 3 53.91 9.78 -43.88
C LYS A 3 53.71 11.13 -44.60
N ALA A 4 52.83 11.20 -45.59
CA ALA A 4 52.62 12.42 -46.40
C ALA A 4 51.32 13.21 -46.10
N LYS A 5 50.50 12.79 -45.12
CA LYS A 5 49.27 13.53 -44.73
C LYS A 5 49.38 14.30 -43.40
N CYS A 6 50.46 14.12 -42.64
CA CYS A 6 50.67 14.85 -41.37
C CYS A 6 51.27 16.26 -41.57
N SER A 7 51.87 16.54 -42.73
CA SER A 7 52.54 17.83 -43.01
C SER A 7 51.60 19.01 -43.26
N ARG A 8 50.30 18.76 -43.53
CA ARG A 8 49.32 19.83 -43.81
C ARG A 8 48.48 20.26 -42.60
N PHE A 9 48.48 19.49 -41.51
CA PHE A 9 47.73 19.83 -40.30
C PHE A 9 48.52 20.77 -39.39
N THR A 10 49.83 20.60 -39.30
CA THR A 10 50.73 21.46 -38.51
C THR A 10 50.87 22.87 -39.09
N GLU A 11 50.79 23.05 -40.41
CA GLU A 11 50.83 24.39 -41.04
C GLU A 11 49.56 25.23 -40.81
N CYS A 12 48.41 24.61 -40.51
CA CYS A 12 47.16 25.35 -40.26
C CYS A 12 47.15 26.01 -38.87
N PHE A 13 47.83 25.41 -37.90
CA PHE A 13 47.88 25.91 -36.51
C PHE A 13 48.92 27.02 -36.28
N CYS A 14 49.93 27.15 -37.15
CA CYS A 14 50.99 28.15 -36.98
C CYS A 14 50.71 29.53 -37.62
N ARG A 15 49.59 29.72 -38.34
CA ARG A 15 49.28 31.01 -39.02
C ARG A 15 48.11 31.81 -38.43
N ARG A 16 47.45 31.32 -37.37
CA ARG A 16 46.34 32.06 -36.72
C ARG A 16 46.38 31.89 -35.20
N PRO A 17 47.12 32.76 -34.46
CA PRO A 17 47.19 32.69 -33.00
C PRO A 17 45.81 32.73 -32.34
N GLY A 18 44.84 33.41 -32.96
CA GLY A 18 43.47 33.55 -32.43
C GLY A 18 42.63 32.25 -32.42
N PHE A 19 42.93 31.26 -33.27
CA PHE A 19 42.12 30.03 -33.33
C PHE A 19 42.52 29.02 -32.23
N VAL A 20 43.80 29.01 -31.84
CA VAL A 20 44.32 28.21 -30.72
C VAL A 20 43.88 28.82 -29.38
N LEU A 21 43.84 30.15 -29.29
CA LEU A 21 43.35 30.89 -28.12
C LEU A 21 41.84 30.75 -27.88
N MET A 22 41.04 30.39 -28.89
CA MET A 22 39.60 30.10 -28.75
C MET A 22 39.31 28.64 -28.36
N LEU A 23 40.15 27.69 -28.82
CA LEU A 23 39.95 26.27 -28.55
C LEU A 23 40.37 25.86 -27.14
N LEU A 24 41.39 26.50 -26.57
CA LEU A 24 41.85 26.27 -25.20
C LEU A 24 40.76 26.51 -24.13
N PRO A 25 40.07 27.68 -24.09
CA PRO A 25 38.98 27.89 -23.13
C PRO A 25 37.77 27.00 -23.40
N CYS A 26 37.47 26.64 -24.65
CA CYS A 26 36.41 25.68 -24.96
C CYS A 26 36.75 24.25 -24.49
N LEU A 27 38.00 23.80 -24.65
CA LEU A 27 38.45 22.51 -24.12
C LEU A 27 38.48 22.54 -22.59
N LEU A 28 38.87 23.66 -21.98
CA LEU A 28 38.88 23.86 -20.53
C LEU A 28 37.46 23.90 -19.97
N LEU A 29 36.50 24.51 -20.68
CA LEU A 29 35.08 24.50 -20.35
C LEU A 29 34.47 23.12 -20.56
N LEU A 30 34.88 22.36 -21.58
CA LEU A 30 34.41 21.00 -21.82
C LEU A 30 34.99 20.02 -20.78
N THR A 31 36.26 20.17 -20.38
CA THR A 31 36.85 19.40 -19.29
C THR A 31 36.29 19.83 -17.96
N LEU A 32 36.09 21.12 -17.68
CA LEU A 32 35.37 21.58 -16.49
C LEU A 32 33.91 21.12 -16.49
N TYR A 33 33.23 21.03 -17.64
CA TYR A 33 31.87 20.50 -17.76
C TYR A 33 31.82 18.97 -17.60
N LEU A 34 32.84 18.24 -18.07
CA LEU A 34 32.96 16.79 -17.88
C LEU A 34 33.40 16.44 -16.44
N ILE A 35 34.25 17.27 -15.82
CA ILE A 35 34.67 17.17 -14.41
C ILE A 35 33.52 17.62 -13.48
N SER A 36 32.75 18.64 -13.85
CA SER A 36 31.53 19.10 -13.16
C SER A 36 30.35 18.13 -13.33
N GLY A 37 30.26 17.47 -14.50
CA GLY A 37 29.21 16.51 -14.83
C GLY A 37 29.44 15.10 -14.29
N SER A 38 30.57 14.85 -13.61
CA SER A 38 30.86 13.54 -13.04
C SER A 38 31.71 13.64 -11.77
N ASN A 39 31.20 14.36 -10.76
CA ASN A 39 31.49 14.13 -9.35
C ASN A 39 30.53 15.00 -8.52
N VAL A 40 29.36 14.46 -8.20
CA VAL A 40 28.69 14.88 -6.96
C VAL A 40 29.45 14.18 -5.84
N GLU A 41 30.64 14.72 -5.52
CA GLU A 41 31.29 14.47 -4.25
C GLU A 41 30.38 15.06 -3.18
N LEU A 42 29.60 14.18 -2.58
CA LEU A 42 28.73 14.50 -1.46
C LEU A 42 29.59 14.55 -0.19
N GLU A 43 30.43 15.58 -0.07
CA GLU A 43 31.19 15.85 1.15
C GLU A 43 30.35 16.62 2.17
N GLY A 44 30.45 16.18 3.43
CA GLY A 44 30.14 17.00 4.61
C GLY A 44 28.76 16.76 5.21
N PHE A 45 28.56 15.61 5.87
CA PHE A 45 27.33 15.23 6.58
C PHE A 45 26.05 15.26 5.70
N HIS A 46 25.26 14.19 5.71
CA HIS A 46 23.88 14.27 5.23
C HIS A 46 22.95 15.10 6.15
N TYR A 47 23.54 15.88 7.08
CA TYR A 47 22.87 16.85 7.93
C TYR A 47 23.60 18.17 7.75
N LEU A 48 22.83 19.23 7.52
CA LEU A 48 23.26 20.58 7.83
C LEU A 48 23.86 20.61 9.26
N PRO A 49 24.85 21.49 9.53
CA PRO A 49 25.47 21.58 10.85
C PRO A 49 24.37 21.73 11.90
N PHE A 50 24.49 20.96 12.99
CA PHE A 50 23.71 21.10 14.20
C PHE A 50 23.53 22.58 14.54
N LYS A 51 22.38 23.16 14.16
CA LYS A 51 21.95 24.46 14.70
C LYS A 51 21.34 24.11 16.04
N SER A 52 22.03 24.51 17.11
CA SER A 52 21.41 24.58 18.43
C SER A 52 20.23 25.54 18.34
N TYR A 53 19.01 25.02 18.18
CA TYR A 53 17.82 25.82 18.31
C TYR A 53 17.53 25.98 19.79
N ASN A 54 17.88 27.15 20.33
CA ASN A 54 17.27 27.64 21.56
C ASN A 54 15.86 28.11 21.19
N GLY A 55 14.90 27.18 21.17
CA GLY A 55 13.51 27.48 20.90
C GLY A 55 12.60 26.52 21.63
N SER A 56 11.69 27.06 22.43
CA SER A 56 10.58 26.35 23.08
C SER A 56 9.49 25.92 22.08
N GLY A 57 9.81 25.80 20.78
CA GLY A 57 8.85 25.47 19.72
C GLY A 57 8.98 24.02 19.30
N GLU A 58 7.87 23.26 19.33
CA GLU A 58 7.83 21.86 18.89
C GLU A 58 8.03 21.69 17.37
N ASN A 59 7.88 22.77 16.59
CA ASN A 59 8.04 22.77 15.13
C ASN A 59 9.34 23.49 14.73
N ILE A 60 10.19 22.78 13.98
CA ILE A 60 11.43 23.33 13.42
C ILE A 60 11.39 23.30 11.90
N ASP A 61 11.71 24.44 11.29
CA ASP A 61 11.79 24.56 9.83
C ASP A 61 12.71 23.51 9.21
N GLY A 62 12.20 22.82 8.20
CA GLY A 62 12.91 21.74 7.50
C GLY A 62 12.71 20.33 8.08
N TYR A 63 11.92 20.17 9.15
CA TYR A 63 11.62 18.88 9.76
C TYR A 63 10.10 18.61 9.82
N LEU A 64 9.70 17.36 9.59
CA LEU A 64 8.34 16.88 9.87
C LEU A 64 8.15 16.61 11.36
N VAL A 65 9.20 16.07 11.99
CA VAL A 65 9.31 15.80 13.42
C VAL A 65 10.73 16.17 13.85
N TRP A 66 10.84 16.96 14.92
CA TRP A 66 12.13 17.28 15.52
C TRP A 66 12.05 17.18 17.05
N ASN A 67 12.95 16.38 17.63
CA ASN A 67 13.23 16.26 19.05
C ASN A 67 14.63 15.63 19.25
N PRO A 68 15.18 15.54 20.48
CA PRO A 68 16.53 15.00 20.72
C PRO A 68 16.81 13.58 20.20
N LYS A 69 15.76 12.74 20.08
CA LYS A 69 15.83 11.36 19.57
C LYS A 69 15.35 11.21 18.13
N CYS A 70 14.75 12.24 17.52
CA CYS A 70 14.17 12.14 16.18
C CYS A 70 14.32 13.40 15.35
N HIS A 71 14.98 13.26 14.20
CA HIS A 71 15.23 14.34 13.24
C HIS A 71 14.68 13.96 11.86
N MET A 72 13.36 13.89 11.71
CA MET A 72 12.70 13.50 10.46
C MET A 72 12.60 14.67 9.50
N LEU A 73 13.32 14.63 8.38
CA LEU A 73 13.38 15.73 7.42
C LEU A 73 12.07 15.92 6.65
N SER A 74 11.70 17.19 6.45
CA SER A 74 10.64 17.57 5.52
C SER A 74 11.21 17.69 4.11
N ASN A 75 10.97 16.68 3.28
CA ASN A 75 11.43 16.68 1.90
C ASN A 75 10.50 17.50 1.00
N ASN A 76 11.07 18.23 0.04
CA ASN A 76 10.30 18.87 -1.02
C ASN A 76 9.67 17.77 -1.89
N PRO A 77 8.34 17.72 -2.06
CA PRO A 77 7.72 16.72 -2.91
C PRO A 77 8.28 16.73 -4.33
N LEU A 78 8.69 17.89 -4.87
CA LEU A 78 9.33 18.02 -6.19
C LEU A 78 10.84 18.26 -6.09
N ASP A 79 11.52 17.58 -5.16
CA ASP A 79 12.96 17.63 -5.01
C ASP A 79 13.69 17.36 -6.35
N PRO A 80 14.71 18.15 -6.72
CA PRO A 80 15.43 18.01 -7.99
C PRO A 80 15.90 16.57 -8.30
N SER A 81 16.28 15.80 -7.28
CA SER A 81 16.78 14.42 -7.45
C SER A 81 15.71 13.45 -7.98
N ILE A 82 14.42 13.76 -7.82
CA ILE A 82 13.33 12.89 -8.24
C ILE A 82 12.44 13.47 -9.34
N ARG A 83 12.64 14.73 -9.75
CA ARG A 83 11.81 15.41 -10.78
C ARG A 83 11.68 14.60 -12.07
N ASN A 84 12.75 13.93 -12.50
CA ASN A 84 12.76 13.13 -13.73
C ASN A 84 11.86 11.88 -13.65
N PHE A 85 11.50 11.43 -12.45
CA PHE A 85 10.60 10.28 -12.23
C PHE A 85 9.13 10.69 -12.14
N VAL A 86 8.84 11.94 -11.79
CA VAL A 86 7.48 12.45 -11.57
C VAL A 86 6.78 12.74 -12.89
N LYS A 87 5.62 12.11 -13.11
CA LYS A 87 4.82 12.28 -14.33
C LYS A 87 3.33 12.26 -13.98
N GLN A 88 2.55 13.03 -14.72
CA GLN A 88 1.08 12.96 -14.66
C GLN A 88 0.56 11.87 -15.60
N VAL A 89 -0.34 11.04 -15.10
CA VAL A 89 -0.96 9.95 -15.85
C VAL A 89 -2.42 10.28 -16.12
N LYS A 90 -2.84 10.15 -17.39
CA LYS A 90 -4.24 10.35 -17.77
C LYS A 90 -5.12 9.20 -17.30
N PHE A 91 -6.31 9.56 -16.83
CA PHE A 91 -7.38 8.63 -16.51
C PHE A 91 -7.90 7.89 -17.76
N GLU A 92 -8.19 6.59 -17.62
CA GLU A 92 -8.80 5.78 -18.68
C GLU A 92 -9.99 4.98 -18.15
N ALA A 93 -11.21 5.27 -18.63
CA ALA A 93 -12.39 4.50 -18.24
C ALA A 93 -12.34 3.05 -18.75
N CYS A 94 -12.98 2.12 -18.03
CA CYS A 94 -13.11 0.72 -18.45
C CYS A 94 -14.17 0.53 -19.55
N THR A 95 -15.16 1.42 -19.59
CA THR A 95 -16.23 1.48 -20.58
C THR A 95 -16.55 2.96 -20.89
N THR A 96 -17.03 3.24 -22.10
CA THR A 96 -17.55 4.55 -22.50
C THR A 96 -19.05 4.69 -22.27
N SER A 97 -19.77 3.59 -22.10
CA SER A 97 -21.21 3.56 -21.82
C SER A 97 -21.47 3.41 -20.31
N PRO A 98 -22.56 4.00 -19.77
CA PRO A 98 -22.99 3.74 -18.39
C PRO A 98 -23.24 2.25 -18.11
N LEU A 99 -23.22 1.86 -16.84
CA LEU A 99 -23.48 0.48 -16.45
C LEU A 99 -24.95 0.10 -16.74
N LEU A 100 -25.17 -1.07 -17.34
CA LEU A 100 -26.51 -1.56 -17.66
C LEU A 100 -27.29 -2.03 -16.43
N SER A 101 -26.60 -2.47 -15.37
CA SER A 101 -27.25 -2.90 -14.14
C SER A 101 -26.56 -2.35 -12.90
N GLY A 102 -27.31 -2.27 -11.81
CA GLY A 102 -26.85 -1.82 -10.50
C GLY A 102 -27.74 -2.37 -9.38
N ILE A 103 -27.24 -2.28 -8.15
CA ILE A 103 -28.02 -2.58 -6.94
C ILE A 103 -28.54 -1.26 -6.38
N GLU A 104 -29.83 -1.24 -6.08
CA GLU A 104 -30.49 -0.17 -5.35
C GLU A 104 -31.04 -0.71 -4.03
N ARG A 105 -31.11 0.16 -3.03
CA ARG A 105 -31.70 -0.14 -1.73
C ARG A 105 -33.07 0.51 -1.63
N GLU A 106 -34.08 -0.28 -1.31
CA GLU A 106 -35.44 0.20 -1.06
C GLU A 106 -35.54 0.78 0.36
N ALA A 107 -36.59 1.57 0.63
CA ALA A 107 -36.79 2.21 1.93
C ALA A 107 -36.88 1.23 3.12
N ASN A 108 -37.29 -0.02 2.86
CA ASN A 108 -37.33 -1.09 3.85
C ASN A 108 -35.97 -1.79 4.08
N GLY A 109 -34.89 -1.29 3.46
CA GLY A 109 -33.53 -1.83 3.57
C GLY A 109 -33.19 -2.96 2.60
N SER A 110 -34.18 -3.52 1.89
CA SER A 110 -33.98 -4.62 0.96
C SER A 110 -33.22 -4.19 -0.30
N CYS A 111 -32.45 -5.13 -0.87
CA CYS A 111 -31.64 -4.88 -2.06
C CYS A 111 -32.34 -5.36 -3.32
N VAL A 112 -32.46 -4.47 -4.31
CA VAL A 112 -33.07 -4.77 -5.61
C VAL A 112 -32.02 -4.61 -6.70
N LEU A 113 -31.83 -5.67 -7.48
CA LEU A 113 -31.04 -5.60 -8.71
C LEU A 113 -31.90 -5.00 -9.82
N ARG A 114 -31.41 -3.95 -10.48
CA ARG A 114 -32.13 -3.22 -11.53
C ARG A 114 -31.34 -3.15 -12.83
N ILE A 115 -32.06 -3.16 -13.95
CA ILE A 115 -31.56 -2.81 -15.28
C ILE A 115 -31.86 -1.33 -15.52
N ASP A 116 -30.84 -0.56 -15.91
CA ASP A 116 -31.00 0.85 -16.27
C ASP A 116 -31.89 0.99 -17.52
N PRO A 117 -33.06 1.64 -17.42
CA PRO A 117 -33.99 1.78 -18.53
C PRO A 117 -33.47 2.73 -19.63
N HIS A 118 -32.55 3.65 -19.33
CA HIS A 118 -31.92 4.53 -20.31
C HIS A 118 -30.86 3.78 -21.12
N VAL A 119 -30.08 2.91 -20.48
CA VAL A 119 -29.04 2.11 -21.16
C VAL A 119 -29.66 0.95 -21.93
N SER A 120 -30.69 0.29 -21.39
CA SER A 120 -31.33 -0.86 -22.02
C SER A 120 -31.97 -0.55 -23.38
N LYS A 121 -32.42 0.68 -23.61
CA LYS A 121 -32.95 1.17 -24.91
C LYS A 121 -31.95 1.03 -26.07
N ASN A 122 -30.65 0.96 -25.78
CA ASN A 122 -29.62 0.77 -26.79
C ASN A 122 -29.55 -0.68 -27.33
N TYR A 123 -30.30 -1.61 -26.72
CA TYR A 123 -30.29 -3.03 -27.07
C TYR A 123 -31.67 -3.49 -27.57
N LYS A 124 -31.68 -4.25 -28.66
CA LYS A 124 -32.92 -4.85 -29.20
C LYS A 124 -33.13 -6.25 -28.60
N ASN A 125 -34.31 -6.48 -28.01
CA ASN A 125 -34.69 -7.73 -27.34
C ASN A 125 -33.67 -8.16 -26.28
N LEU A 126 -33.37 -7.25 -25.35
CA LEU A 126 -32.49 -7.51 -24.22
C LEU A 126 -33.14 -8.55 -23.28
N THR A 127 -32.44 -9.65 -23.04
CA THR A 127 -32.78 -10.63 -22.01
C THR A 127 -31.65 -10.70 -20.99
N CYS A 128 -31.99 -10.55 -19.71
CA CYS A 128 -31.02 -10.55 -18.62
C CYS A 128 -31.35 -11.68 -17.64
N CYS A 129 -30.31 -12.28 -17.09
CA CYS A 129 -30.42 -13.21 -15.97
C CYS A 129 -29.40 -12.82 -14.89
N TRP A 130 -29.69 -13.21 -13.66
CA TRP A 130 -28.81 -13.03 -12.52
C TRP A 130 -28.54 -14.37 -11.83
N ALA A 131 -27.36 -14.53 -11.24
CA ALA A 131 -26.97 -15.74 -10.52
C ALA A 131 -26.26 -15.37 -9.22
N PRO A 132 -26.66 -15.94 -8.06
CA PRO A 132 -25.89 -15.86 -6.83
C PRO A 132 -24.44 -16.34 -7.02
N ILE A 133 -23.51 -15.64 -6.39
CA ILE A 133 -22.12 -16.09 -6.24
C ILE A 133 -21.97 -16.57 -4.81
N VAL A 134 -21.63 -17.84 -4.67
CA VAL A 134 -21.54 -18.49 -3.37
C VAL A 134 -20.09 -18.88 -3.08
N ARG A 135 -19.66 -18.59 -1.86
CA ARG A 135 -18.40 -19.09 -1.31
C ARG A 135 -18.64 -20.50 -0.77
N PRO A 136 -17.81 -21.51 -1.10
CA PRO A 136 -17.95 -22.84 -0.53
C PRO A 136 -17.87 -22.77 0.99
N LYS A 137 -18.74 -23.51 1.68
CA LYS A 137 -18.61 -23.68 3.12
C LYS A 137 -17.30 -24.43 3.40
N PRO A 138 -16.51 -24.00 4.41
CA PRO A 138 -15.34 -24.75 4.81
C PRO A 138 -15.75 -26.18 5.16
N THR A 139 -15.16 -27.16 4.48
CA THR A 139 -15.30 -28.57 4.83
C THR A 139 -14.05 -28.98 5.61
N LYS A 140 -14.03 -30.18 6.24
CA LYS A 140 -12.81 -30.73 6.88
C LYS A 140 -11.64 -30.96 5.89
N THR A 141 -11.77 -30.56 4.63
CA THR A 141 -10.73 -30.71 3.60
C THR A 141 -9.57 -29.75 3.85
N SER A 142 -8.35 -30.20 3.50
CA SER A 142 -7.10 -29.43 3.67
C SER A 142 -6.86 -28.45 2.51
N ASP A 143 -7.90 -27.90 1.92
CA ASP A 143 -7.80 -27.07 0.72
C ASP A 143 -7.29 -25.66 1.03
N LYS A 144 -6.01 -25.41 0.71
CA LYS A 144 -5.35 -24.12 0.92
C LYS A 144 -5.83 -23.01 -0.02
N MET A 145 -6.74 -23.30 -0.95
CA MET A 145 -7.31 -22.32 -1.87
C MET A 145 -8.78 -21.98 -1.55
N ILE A 146 -9.30 -22.44 -0.41
CA ILE A 146 -10.71 -22.26 -0.03
C ILE A 146 -11.17 -20.80 -0.14
N ASP A 147 -10.31 -19.86 0.26
CA ASP A 147 -10.61 -18.42 0.28
C ASP A 147 -10.59 -17.75 -1.12
N SER A 148 -10.22 -18.50 -2.14
CA SER A 148 -10.22 -18.05 -3.54
C SER A 148 -11.16 -18.88 -4.41
N LYS A 149 -12.00 -19.71 -3.80
CA LYS A 149 -13.03 -20.51 -4.49
C LYS A 149 -14.40 -19.83 -4.39
N ILE A 150 -15.12 -19.91 -5.50
CA ILE A 150 -16.50 -19.48 -5.64
C ILE A 150 -17.24 -20.47 -6.54
N SER A 151 -18.55 -20.55 -6.40
CA SER A 151 -19.47 -21.15 -7.36
C SER A 151 -20.46 -20.10 -7.84
N VAL A 152 -20.84 -20.17 -9.11
CA VAL A 152 -21.94 -19.38 -9.66
C VAL A 152 -23.15 -20.30 -9.75
N GLU A 153 -24.24 -19.92 -9.12
CA GLU A 153 -25.47 -20.71 -9.14
C GLU A 153 -26.23 -20.56 -10.47
N VAL A 154 -27.43 -21.15 -10.53
CA VAL A 154 -28.26 -21.12 -11.74
C VAL A 154 -28.69 -19.68 -12.04
N CYS A 155 -28.49 -19.27 -13.29
CA CYS A 155 -28.92 -17.95 -13.73
C CYS A 155 -30.45 -17.91 -13.90
N THR A 156 -31.10 -17.02 -13.17
CA THR A 156 -32.54 -16.82 -13.19
C THR A 156 -32.89 -15.58 -13.99
N ASP A 157 -33.78 -15.72 -14.97
CA ASP A 157 -34.19 -14.62 -15.83
C ASP A 157 -34.98 -13.55 -15.05
N PHE A 158 -34.73 -12.28 -15.38
CA PHE A 158 -35.51 -11.16 -14.86
C PHE A 158 -35.62 -10.06 -15.94
N LYS A 159 -36.68 -9.25 -15.87
CA LYS A 159 -36.96 -8.23 -16.91
C LYS A 159 -36.30 -6.90 -16.61
N THR A 160 -36.78 -6.22 -15.57
CA THR A 160 -36.36 -4.85 -15.22
C THR A 160 -35.72 -4.79 -13.85
N GLN A 161 -36.32 -5.46 -12.87
CA GLN A 161 -35.84 -5.50 -11.50
C GLN A 161 -36.13 -6.86 -10.86
N VAL A 162 -35.36 -7.22 -9.84
CA VAL A 162 -35.59 -8.39 -9.01
C VAL A 162 -35.14 -8.11 -7.57
N LEU A 163 -35.98 -8.49 -6.62
CA LEU A 163 -35.62 -8.47 -5.20
C LEU A 163 -34.60 -9.58 -4.93
N LEU A 164 -33.46 -9.23 -4.35
CA LEU A 164 -32.42 -10.19 -4.02
C LEU A 164 -32.70 -10.86 -2.67
N PRO A 165 -32.45 -12.18 -2.53
CA PRO A 165 -32.54 -12.86 -1.24
C PRO A 165 -31.59 -12.27 -0.19
N ASP A 166 -31.96 -12.43 1.08
CA ASP A 166 -31.27 -11.82 2.21
C ASP A 166 -29.86 -12.36 2.49
N ASP A 167 -29.59 -13.60 2.07
CA ASP A 167 -28.34 -14.31 2.27
C ASP A 167 -27.33 -14.11 1.13
N VAL A 168 -27.73 -13.43 0.04
CA VAL A 168 -26.88 -13.21 -1.12
C VAL A 168 -25.96 -12.01 -0.92
N GLU A 169 -24.65 -12.24 -1.04
CA GLU A 169 -23.62 -11.20 -0.85
C GLU A 169 -23.01 -10.69 -2.16
N ALA A 170 -23.14 -11.47 -3.24
CA ALA A 170 -22.68 -11.09 -4.55
C ALA A 170 -23.51 -11.78 -5.64
N VAL A 171 -23.77 -11.06 -6.73
CA VAL A 171 -24.53 -11.57 -7.88
C VAL A 171 -23.80 -11.33 -9.17
N MET A 172 -23.82 -12.31 -10.06
CA MET A 172 -23.41 -12.18 -11.45
C MET A 172 -24.62 -11.82 -12.31
N VAL A 173 -24.49 -10.82 -13.17
CA VAL A 173 -25.51 -10.44 -14.16
C VAL A 173 -24.97 -10.72 -15.55
N SER A 174 -25.76 -11.37 -16.39
CA SER A 174 -25.45 -11.58 -17.80
C SER A 174 -26.66 -11.21 -18.65
N CYS A 175 -26.44 -10.36 -19.66
CA CYS A 175 -27.49 -9.99 -20.60
C CYS A 175 -27.10 -10.33 -22.04
N LYS A 176 -28.11 -10.78 -22.80
CA LYS A 176 -28.02 -11.09 -24.21
C LYS A 176 -28.93 -10.17 -25.01
N ALA A 177 -28.51 -9.81 -26.21
CA ALA A 177 -29.33 -9.07 -27.16
C ALA A 177 -28.99 -9.48 -28.59
N TYR A 178 -29.87 -9.15 -29.54
CA TYR A 178 -29.58 -9.37 -30.96
C TYR A 178 -28.48 -8.42 -31.43
N GLN A 179 -27.53 -8.92 -32.22
CA GLN A 179 -26.54 -8.06 -32.86
C GLN A 179 -27.24 -7.03 -33.77
N PRO A 180 -26.79 -5.77 -33.79
CA PRO A 180 -27.05 -4.89 -34.92
C PRO A 180 -26.44 -5.52 -36.17
N ASP A 181 -27.13 -5.48 -37.32
CA ASP A 181 -26.56 -5.91 -38.60
C ASP A 181 -25.33 -5.05 -38.92
N GLY A 182 -24.15 -5.49 -38.49
CA GLY A 182 -22.88 -4.89 -38.86
C GLY A 182 -22.65 -5.14 -40.34
N GLY A 183 -22.46 -4.08 -41.12
CA GLY A 183 -22.26 -4.09 -42.59
C GLY A 183 -21.00 -4.83 -43.10
N ALA A 184 -20.65 -5.98 -42.53
CA ALA A 184 -19.70 -6.90 -43.11
C ALA A 184 -20.39 -7.67 -44.24
N LYS A 185 -20.01 -7.37 -45.49
CA LYS A 185 -20.34 -8.15 -46.68
C LYS A 185 -19.83 -9.59 -46.55
N ARG A 186 -20.50 -10.45 -45.79
CA ARG A 186 -20.32 -11.91 -45.86
C ARG A 186 -21.29 -12.46 -46.90
N LYS A 187 -20.76 -12.71 -48.09
CA LYS A 187 -21.39 -13.57 -49.10
C LYS A 187 -21.41 -15.00 -48.57
N SER A 188 -22.47 -15.40 -47.87
CA SER A 188 -22.88 -16.80 -47.80
C SER A 188 -24.36 -16.86 -47.43
N LYS A 189 -25.19 -17.19 -48.41
CA LYS A 189 -26.61 -17.53 -48.23
C LYS A 189 -26.70 -18.77 -47.34
N LEU A 190 -26.93 -18.63 -46.04
CA LEU A 190 -27.53 -19.66 -45.20
C LEU A 190 -28.22 -19.00 -43.98
N LYS A 191 -29.57 -19.03 -44.02
CA LYS A 191 -30.58 -18.82 -42.97
C LYS A 191 -30.36 -17.73 -41.88
N ASN A 192 -31.25 -16.73 -41.92
CA ASN A 192 -31.54 -15.73 -40.89
C ASN A 192 -32.01 -16.34 -39.55
N GLN A 193 -31.11 -16.83 -38.70
CA GLN A 193 -31.37 -16.87 -37.26
C GLN A 193 -30.62 -15.70 -36.63
N LYS A 194 -31.36 -14.68 -36.17
CA LYS A 194 -30.79 -13.65 -35.31
C LYS A 194 -30.30 -14.35 -34.04
N GLU A 195 -28.99 -14.46 -33.88
CA GLU A 195 -28.41 -15.11 -32.70
C GLU A 195 -28.36 -14.10 -31.54
N LEU A 196 -28.83 -14.53 -30.37
CA LEU A 196 -28.70 -13.76 -29.12
C LEU A 196 -27.25 -13.84 -28.66
N THR A 197 -26.55 -12.71 -28.63
CA THR A 197 -25.15 -12.64 -28.20
C THR A 197 -25.04 -11.99 -26.82
N ASN A 198 -24.05 -12.40 -26.02
CA ASN A 198 -23.79 -11.75 -24.72
C ASN A 198 -23.29 -10.32 -24.97
N VAL A 199 -24.06 -9.33 -24.51
CA VAL A 199 -23.75 -7.90 -24.69
C VAL A 199 -23.29 -7.23 -23.41
N TYR A 200 -23.58 -7.81 -22.26
CA TYR A 200 -23.21 -7.26 -20.96
C TYR A 200 -22.97 -8.38 -19.94
N LYS A 201 -21.92 -8.23 -19.15
CA LYS A 201 -21.65 -9.03 -17.95
C LYS A 201 -21.09 -8.14 -16.88
N ASN A 202 -21.59 -8.27 -15.66
CA ASN A 202 -21.03 -7.62 -14.50
C ASN A 202 -21.25 -8.46 -13.24
N VAL A 203 -20.54 -8.13 -12.18
CA VAL A 203 -20.73 -8.68 -10.86
C VAL A 203 -21.04 -7.51 -9.92
N HIS A 204 -21.99 -7.69 -9.01
CA HIS A 204 -22.37 -6.71 -8.01
C HIS A 204 -22.20 -7.27 -6.61
N ALA A 205 -21.64 -6.47 -5.69
CA ALA A 205 -21.65 -6.75 -4.27
C ALA A 205 -22.99 -6.32 -3.68
N VAL A 206 -23.50 -7.10 -2.72
CA VAL A 206 -24.81 -6.88 -2.09
C VAL A 206 -24.58 -6.68 -0.60
N LEU A 207 -25.05 -5.55 -0.09
CA LEU A 207 -25.01 -5.21 1.33
C LEU A 207 -26.42 -5.28 1.88
N ASN A 208 -26.86 -6.45 2.31
CA ASN A 208 -28.18 -6.63 2.93
C ASN A 208 -28.06 -6.58 4.46
N LEU A 209 -28.84 -5.72 5.11
CA LEU A 209 -28.83 -5.56 6.58
C LEU A 209 -29.48 -6.73 7.32
N ALA A 210 -30.33 -7.52 6.64
CA ALA A 210 -30.95 -8.72 7.20
C ALA A 210 -29.90 -9.67 7.81
N LYS A 211 -28.71 -9.76 7.20
CA LYS A 211 -27.57 -10.56 7.66
C LYS A 211 -27.12 -10.24 9.10
N VAL A 212 -27.28 -8.99 9.51
CA VAL A 212 -26.81 -8.49 10.81
C VAL A 212 -27.96 -7.97 11.68
N GLN A 213 -29.20 -8.20 11.26
CA GLN A 213 -30.41 -7.66 11.88
C GLN A 213 -30.56 -8.10 13.33
N ASP A 214 -30.22 -9.35 13.67
CA ASP A 214 -30.31 -9.85 15.05
C ASP A 214 -29.44 -9.02 16.01
N ARG A 215 -28.24 -8.62 15.57
CA ARG A 215 -27.34 -7.78 16.37
C ARG A 215 -27.75 -6.31 16.37
N ILE A 216 -28.33 -5.80 15.29
CA ILE A 216 -28.83 -4.42 15.22
C ILE A 216 -30.10 -4.24 16.07
N GLY A 217 -31.05 -5.18 15.94
CA GLY A 217 -32.37 -5.13 16.59
C GLY A 217 -32.30 -5.26 18.11
N HIS A 218 -31.36 -6.03 18.65
CA HIS A 218 -31.13 -6.07 20.11
C HIS A 218 -30.71 -4.71 20.69
N LYS A 219 -30.04 -3.84 19.92
CA LYS A 219 -29.66 -2.49 20.38
C LYS A 219 -30.79 -1.48 20.37
N MET A 220 -31.73 -1.56 19.43
CA MET A 220 -32.89 -0.65 19.42
C MET A 220 -33.85 -0.88 20.61
N ASN A 221 -33.75 -2.03 21.29
CA ASN A 221 -34.50 -2.35 22.49
C ASN A 221 -33.73 -2.11 23.80
N ILE A 222 -32.44 -1.75 23.75
CA ILE A 222 -31.64 -1.43 24.94
C ILE A 222 -31.60 0.10 25.11
N SER A 223 -32.05 0.55 26.29
CA SER A 223 -32.18 1.91 26.80
C SER A 223 -31.31 3.03 26.18
N SER A 224 -31.87 4.23 26.12
CA SER A 224 -31.25 5.52 25.76
C SER A 224 -30.14 6.01 26.72
N GLN A 225 -29.50 5.12 27.47
CA GLN A 225 -28.45 5.43 28.46
C GLN A 225 -27.05 4.95 28.06
N GLU A 226 -26.90 4.13 27.02
CA GLU A 226 -25.58 3.71 26.53
C GLU A 226 -24.90 4.84 25.74
N PRO A 227 -23.62 5.17 25.99
CA PRO A 227 -22.91 6.21 25.27
C PRO A 227 -22.80 5.88 23.78
N ARG A 228 -22.86 6.92 22.93
CA ARG A 228 -22.75 6.77 21.48
C ARG A 228 -21.41 6.14 21.12
N LYS A 229 -21.46 4.97 20.47
CA LYS A 229 -20.26 4.26 19.99
C LYS A 229 -19.72 4.92 18.71
N LEU A 230 -18.43 5.21 18.68
CA LEU A 230 -17.76 5.79 17.51
C LEU A 230 -17.57 4.74 16.42
N SER A 231 -18.20 4.95 15.26
CA SER A 231 -17.98 4.16 14.03
C SER A 231 -16.62 4.46 13.40
N ILE A 232 -16.05 3.47 12.73
CA ILE A 232 -14.69 3.52 12.19
C ILE A 232 -14.70 3.08 10.72
N LEU A 233 -14.31 3.99 9.83
CA LEU A 233 -14.07 3.70 8.41
C LEU A 233 -12.59 3.88 8.07
N ILE A 234 -11.91 2.81 7.71
CA ILE A 234 -10.52 2.83 7.27
C ILE A 234 -10.49 2.60 5.76
N LEU A 235 -9.95 3.59 5.04
CA LEU A 235 -9.71 3.57 3.60
C LEU A 235 -8.20 3.54 3.36
N GLY A 236 -7.74 2.55 2.60
CA GLY A 236 -6.33 2.31 2.35
C GLY A 236 -5.95 2.32 0.88
N ILE A 237 -4.78 2.89 0.57
CA ILE A 237 -4.13 2.76 -0.73
C ILE A 237 -2.71 2.31 -0.48
N ASP A 238 -2.34 1.14 -1.01
CA ASP A 238 -1.00 0.57 -0.91
C ASP A 238 0.05 1.48 -1.58
N SER A 239 1.28 1.52 -1.02
CA SER A 239 2.48 2.03 -1.69
C SER A 239 2.51 3.54 -2.00
N VAL A 240 1.76 4.37 -1.27
CA VAL A 240 1.75 5.83 -1.45
C VAL A 240 2.36 6.55 -0.24
N SER A 241 3.44 7.29 -0.48
CA SER A 241 4.06 8.15 0.53
C SER A 241 3.29 9.46 0.71
N GLN A 242 3.52 10.15 1.82
CA GLN A 242 2.96 11.50 2.04
C GLN A 242 3.29 12.45 0.88
N SER A 243 4.59 12.57 0.54
CA SER A 243 5.03 13.45 -0.55
C SER A 243 4.51 12.97 -1.91
N ASN A 244 4.37 11.66 -2.13
CA ASN A 244 3.78 11.13 -3.36
C ASN A 244 2.31 11.54 -3.47
N MET A 245 1.53 11.40 -2.40
CA MET A 245 0.13 11.84 -2.36
C MET A 245 -0.02 13.33 -2.67
N GLU A 246 0.82 14.18 -2.07
CA GLU A 246 0.82 15.63 -2.35
C GLU A 246 1.06 15.94 -3.83
N ARG A 247 1.92 15.15 -4.51
CA ARG A 247 2.19 15.32 -5.95
C ARG A 247 1.14 14.73 -6.86
N THR A 248 0.65 13.53 -6.54
CA THR A 248 -0.20 12.76 -7.45
C THR A 248 -1.68 13.08 -7.23
N MET A 249 -2.09 13.38 -6.00
CA MET A 249 -3.48 13.65 -5.65
C MET A 249 -3.65 15.02 -4.97
N PRO A 250 -3.20 16.12 -5.61
CA PRO A 250 -3.23 17.44 -4.99
C PRO A 250 -4.65 17.95 -4.70
N ARG A 251 -5.65 17.60 -5.52
CA ARG A 251 -7.03 18.05 -5.30
C ARG A 251 -7.67 17.33 -4.12
N THR A 252 -7.46 16.01 -4.02
CA THR A 252 -7.86 15.23 -2.85
C THR A 252 -7.16 15.75 -1.60
N THR A 253 -5.84 15.93 -1.65
CA THR A 253 -5.06 16.45 -0.51
C THR A 253 -5.58 17.81 -0.04
N LYS A 254 -5.84 18.73 -0.97
CA LYS A 254 -6.44 20.03 -0.65
C LYS A 254 -7.79 19.89 0.04
N HIS A 255 -8.69 19.05 -0.49
CA HIS A 255 -10.00 18.84 0.11
C HIS A 255 -9.91 18.28 1.54
N LEU A 256 -9.01 17.33 1.79
CA LEU A 256 -8.81 16.80 3.15
C LEU A 256 -8.33 17.91 4.12
N ILE A 257 -7.39 18.75 3.68
CA ILE A 257 -6.92 19.90 4.49
C ILE A 257 -8.06 20.90 4.74
N ASP A 258 -8.81 21.26 3.71
CA ASP A 258 -9.91 22.23 3.79
C ASP A 258 -11.10 21.71 4.62
N THR A 259 -11.19 20.39 4.87
CA THR A 259 -12.25 19.74 5.65
C THR A 259 -11.73 19.16 6.97
N ASP A 260 -10.78 19.85 7.61
CA ASP A 260 -10.26 19.58 8.96
C ASP A 260 -9.72 18.16 9.20
N TRP A 261 -9.21 17.48 8.17
CA TRP A 261 -8.49 16.23 8.38
C TRP A 261 -7.13 16.50 9.04
N ILE A 262 -6.80 15.67 10.01
CA ILE A 262 -5.53 15.72 10.74
C ILE A 262 -4.54 14.81 10.03
N ARG A 263 -3.44 15.39 9.53
CA ARG A 263 -2.33 14.63 8.96
C ARG A 263 -1.31 14.28 10.04
N LEU A 264 -0.98 12.99 10.19
CA LEU A 264 0.13 12.57 11.04
C LEU A 264 1.43 12.55 10.22
N SER A 265 2.14 13.68 10.22
CA SER A 265 3.33 13.88 9.38
C SER A 265 4.53 13.03 9.85
N GLY A 266 4.50 12.58 11.11
CA GLY A 266 5.51 11.69 11.69
C GLY A 266 5.17 10.20 11.65
N TYR A 267 4.16 9.78 10.88
CA TYR A 267 3.74 8.37 10.80
C TYR A 267 4.77 7.54 10.02
N ASN A 268 5.44 6.62 10.71
CA ASN A 268 6.51 5.78 10.16
C ASN A 268 6.05 4.32 10.05
N LYS A 269 6.35 3.66 8.91
CA LYS A 269 6.09 2.23 8.71
C LYS A 269 6.86 1.33 9.70
N MET A 270 6.41 0.08 9.87
CA MET A 270 7.05 -0.95 10.70
C MET A 270 7.94 -1.93 9.95
N GLY A 271 7.62 -2.21 8.68
CA GLY A 271 8.25 -3.33 7.98
C GLY A 271 8.11 -3.24 6.48
N GLU A 272 8.82 -4.10 5.76
CA GLU A 272 9.09 -3.98 4.32
C GLU A 272 7.88 -3.71 3.43
N ASN A 273 6.78 -4.44 3.65
CA ASN A 273 5.63 -4.48 2.75
C ASN A 273 4.29 -4.42 3.51
N THR A 274 3.18 -4.58 2.81
CA THR A 274 1.84 -4.45 3.39
C THR A 274 1.57 -5.33 4.59
N PHE A 275 2.01 -6.60 4.56
CA PHE A 275 1.68 -7.54 5.62
C PHE A 275 2.17 -7.12 7.02
N PRO A 276 3.45 -6.83 7.29
CA PRO A 276 3.90 -6.40 8.62
C PRO A 276 3.21 -5.11 9.09
N ASN A 277 3.00 -4.15 8.19
CA ASN A 277 2.37 -2.87 8.56
C ASN A 277 0.89 -3.06 8.93
N LEU A 278 0.13 -3.82 8.15
CA LEU A 278 -1.27 -4.10 8.46
C LEU A 278 -1.43 -5.06 9.64
N MET A 279 -0.52 -6.01 9.85
CA MET A 279 -0.52 -6.84 11.07
C MET A 279 -0.32 -5.98 12.32
N ALA A 280 0.57 -4.98 12.28
CA ALA A 280 0.73 -4.04 13.38
C ALA A 280 -0.57 -3.27 13.69
N ILE A 281 -1.26 -2.76 12.66
CA ILE A 281 -2.54 -2.03 12.82
C ILE A 281 -3.67 -2.92 13.31
N LEU A 282 -3.75 -4.16 12.81
CA LEU A 282 -4.94 -5.00 12.98
C LEU A 282 -4.81 -6.01 14.12
N THR A 283 -3.61 -6.29 14.62
CA THR A 283 -3.38 -7.26 15.70
C THR A 283 -2.46 -6.75 16.80
N GLY A 284 -1.77 -5.63 16.57
CA GLY A 284 -0.75 -5.15 17.49
C GLY A 284 0.53 -6.00 17.50
N PHE A 285 0.68 -6.94 16.56
CA PHE A 285 1.83 -7.86 16.48
C PHE A 285 2.94 -7.34 15.57
N ASN A 286 4.18 -7.65 15.94
CA ASN A 286 5.32 -7.56 15.04
C ASN A 286 5.35 -8.74 14.05
N ILE A 287 6.25 -8.69 13.06
CA ILE A 287 6.29 -9.70 12.00
C ILE A 287 6.61 -11.11 12.52
N SER A 288 7.48 -11.23 13.51
CA SER A 288 7.82 -12.52 14.13
C SER A 288 6.61 -13.12 14.86
N GLN A 289 5.88 -12.31 15.62
CA GLN A 289 4.63 -12.69 16.27
C GLN A 289 3.55 -13.07 15.26
N ALA A 290 3.40 -12.30 14.17
CA ALA A 290 2.45 -12.60 13.10
C ALA A 290 2.70 -13.98 12.46
N TYR A 291 3.96 -14.35 12.21
CA TYR A 291 4.28 -15.66 11.64
C TYR A 291 4.23 -16.80 12.65
N SER A 292 4.66 -16.57 13.90
CA SER A 292 4.69 -17.62 14.93
C SER A 292 3.31 -17.92 15.51
N GLN A 293 2.48 -16.89 15.76
CA GLN A 293 1.17 -17.03 16.40
C GLN A 293 0.05 -17.20 15.38
N CYS A 294 0.02 -16.39 14.31
CA CYS A 294 -1.05 -16.42 13.31
C CYS A 294 -0.74 -17.31 12.10
N ALA A 295 0.50 -17.80 11.95
CA ALA A 295 0.94 -18.81 11.00
C ALA A 295 0.22 -18.76 9.63
N PRO A 296 0.31 -17.66 8.87
CA PRO A 296 -0.62 -17.34 7.78
C PRO A 296 -0.54 -18.25 6.54
N THR A 297 0.39 -19.21 6.55
CA THR A 297 0.55 -20.23 5.51
C THR A 297 -0.12 -21.57 5.87
N VAL A 298 -0.80 -21.62 7.02
CA VAL A 298 -1.52 -22.76 7.57
C VAL A 298 -3.01 -22.42 7.61
N LEU A 299 -3.84 -23.32 7.11
CA LEU A 299 -5.30 -23.18 7.09
C LEU A 299 -5.85 -22.99 8.51
N TYR A 300 -6.90 -22.18 8.68
CA TYR A 300 -7.51 -21.81 9.97
C TYR A 300 -6.65 -20.95 10.92
N LYS A 301 -5.37 -20.72 10.63
CA LYS A 301 -4.50 -19.97 11.56
C LYS A 301 -4.69 -18.45 11.49
N LEU A 302 -4.99 -17.91 10.32
CA LEU A 302 -5.43 -16.50 10.20
C LEU A 302 -6.81 -16.29 10.83
N ASP A 303 -7.72 -17.25 10.69
CA ASP A 303 -9.05 -17.19 11.30
C ASP A 303 -8.97 -17.07 12.83
N ASN A 304 -8.02 -17.78 13.45
CA ASN A 304 -7.76 -17.74 14.90
C ASN A 304 -6.82 -16.62 15.35
N CYS A 305 -6.32 -15.80 14.44
CA CYS A 305 -5.47 -14.67 14.77
C CYS A 305 -6.31 -13.57 15.46
N PRO A 306 -5.81 -12.87 16.50
CA PRO A 306 -6.59 -11.89 17.26
C PRO A 306 -6.72 -10.55 16.51
N PHE A 307 -7.32 -10.58 15.33
CA PHE A 307 -7.63 -9.39 14.57
C PHE A 307 -8.66 -8.52 15.31
N ILE A 308 -8.40 -7.22 15.38
CA ILE A 308 -9.20 -6.27 16.15
C ILE A 308 -10.64 -6.16 15.65
N TRP A 309 -10.90 -6.45 14.38
CA TRP A 309 -12.26 -6.50 13.84
C TRP A 309 -13.11 -7.59 14.52
N TYR A 310 -12.52 -8.70 15.00
CA TYR A 310 -13.27 -9.71 15.74
C TYR A 310 -13.73 -9.15 17.09
N ALA A 311 -12.86 -8.38 17.74
CA ALA A 311 -13.20 -7.72 18.99
C ALA A 311 -14.28 -6.64 18.81
N PHE A 312 -14.19 -5.82 17.74
CA PHE A 312 -15.26 -4.88 17.37
C PHE A 312 -16.59 -5.60 17.10
N ARG A 313 -16.58 -6.69 16.34
CA ARG A 313 -17.77 -7.51 16.10
C ARG A 313 -18.39 -7.97 17.42
N ASN A 314 -17.57 -8.47 18.35
CA ASN A 314 -18.04 -8.94 19.66
C ASN A 314 -18.58 -7.80 20.52
N ALA A 315 -18.07 -6.57 20.38
CA ALA A 315 -18.59 -5.35 21.00
C ALA A 315 -19.88 -4.81 20.33
N GLY A 316 -20.45 -5.56 19.37
CA GLY A 316 -21.71 -5.24 18.70
C GLY A 316 -21.55 -4.20 17.58
N TYR A 317 -20.38 -4.16 16.93
CA TYR A 317 -20.19 -3.41 15.69
C TYR A 317 -20.48 -4.30 14.47
N VAL A 318 -21.00 -3.69 13.40
CA VAL A 318 -21.04 -4.30 12.07
C VAL A 318 -19.66 -4.20 11.43
N THR A 319 -19.12 -5.29 10.89
CA THR A 319 -17.75 -5.34 10.36
C THR A 319 -17.69 -5.55 8.86
N GLY A 320 -16.77 -4.88 8.17
CA GLY A 320 -16.55 -5.04 6.73
C GLY A 320 -15.06 -5.11 6.39
N TYR A 321 -14.69 -6.01 5.47
CA TYR A 321 -13.35 -6.09 4.90
C TYR A 321 -13.40 -6.30 3.38
N GLY A 322 -12.68 -5.47 2.63
CA GLY A 322 -12.51 -5.64 1.19
C GLY A 322 -11.17 -5.16 0.70
N GLU A 323 -10.58 -5.91 -0.22
CA GLU A 323 -9.31 -5.57 -0.85
C GLU A 323 -9.35 -5.98 -2.33
N ASP A 324 -8.94 -5.08 -3.23
CA ASP A 324 -8.85 -5.42 -4.66
C ASP A 324 -7.62 -6.27 -4.97
N SER A 325 -7.50 -6.71 -6.23
CA SER A 325 -6.41 -7.55 -6.72
C SER A 325 -6.35 -8.94 -6.08
N MET A 326 -7.16 -9.87 -6.62
CA MET A 326 -7.31 -11.23 -6.12
C MET A 326 -5.99 -11.96 -5.76
N PRO A 327 -4.96 -11.98 -6.63
CA PRO A 327 -3.71 -12.69 -6.33
C PRO A 327 -2.75 -11.93 -5.41
N MET A 328 -2.93 -10.62 -5.20
CA MET A 328 -2.02 -9.77 -4.45
C MET A 328 -2.59 -9.29 -3.11
N SER A 329 -3.86 -9.58 -2.81
CA SER A 329 -4.46 -9.20 -1.53
C SER A 329 -3.60 -9.65 -0.34
N THR A 330 -3.49 -8.79 0.66
CA THR A 330 -2.54 -8.88 1.78
C THR A 330 -2.51 -10.25 2.45
N PHE A 331 -3.69 -10.82 2.72
CA PHE A 331 -3.83 -12.09 3.43
C PHE A 331 -3.84 -13.32 2.51
N ASN A 332 -3.77 -13.15 1.19
CA ASN A 332 -3.75 -14.23 0.20
C ASN A 332 -2.41 -14.33 -0.56
N TYR A 333 -1.63 -13.24 -0.67
CA TYR A 333 -0.31 -13.29 -1.31
C TYR A 333 0.67 -14.15 -0.52
N LEU A 334 1.05 -15.31 -1.09
CA LEU A 334 1.87 -16.37 -0.48
C LEU A 334 1.30 -16.93 0.83
N LYS A 335 0.00 -16.75 1.07
CA LYS A 335 -0.73 -17.11 2.29
C LYS A 335 -1.99 -17.89 1.93
N VAL A 336 -2.64 -18.49 2.91
CA VAL A 336 -3.85 -19.30 2.69
C VAL A 336 -5.12 -18.44 2.60
N GLY A 337 -5.09 -17.24 3.18
CA GLY A 337 -6.30 -16.44 3.39
C GLY A 337 -7.10 -16.94 4.59
N PHE A 338 -8.37 -16.55 4.63
CA PHE A 338 -9.29 -16.92 5.69
C PHE A 338 -10.10 -18.14 5.27
N ALA A 339 -10.21 -19.15 6.13
CA ALA A 339 -11.13 -20.25 5.88
C ALA A 339 -12.57 -19.82 6.14
N ASP A 340 -12.82 -19.05 7.20
CA ASP A 340 -14.09 -18.47 7.57
C ASP A 340 -14.11 -16.96 7.25
N PRO A 341 -15.22 -16.38 6.75
CA PRO A 341 -15.26 -14.94 6.48
C PRO A 341 -14.90 -14.11 7.73
N PRO A 342 -13.83 -13.28 7.71
CA PRO A 342 -13.32 -12.61 8.89
C PRO A 342 -14.23 -11.47 9.38
N THR A 343 -15.09 -10.94 8.51
CA THR A 343 -15.98 -9.81 8.75
C THR A 343 -17.39 -10.10 8.25
N ASP A 344 -18.38 -9.31 8.68
CA ASP A 344 -19.78 -9.54 8.35
C ASP A 344 -20.03 -9.30 6.87
N TYR A 345 -19.33 -8.33 6.28
CA TYR A 345 -19.33 -8.09 4.85
C TYR A 345 -17.92 -8.28 4.31
N TYR A 346 -17.64 -9.50 3.83
CA TYR A 346 -16.34 -9.89 3.30
C TYR A 346 -16.34 -9.88 1.77
N MET A 347 -15.67 -8.92 1.15
CA MET A 347 -15.76 -8.70 -0.31
C MET A 347 -14.98 -9.70 -1.17
N ARG A 348 -14.26 -10.65 -0.57
CA ARG A 348 -13.39 -11.58 -1.33
C ARG A 348 -14.13 -12.38 -2.40
N PRO A 349 -15.32 -12.98 -2.17
CA PRO A 349 -16.05 -13.68 -3.22
C PRO A 349 -16.40 -12.77 -4.41
N TYR A 350 -16.80 -11.53 -4.12
CA TYR A 350 -17.08 -10.50 -5.12
C TYR A 350 -15.84 -10.17 -5.96
N VAL A 351 -14.69 -9.93 -5.32
CA VAL A 351 -13.42 -9.62 -6.01
C VAL A 351 -12.97 -10.82 -6.86
N VAL A 352 -13.00 -12.04 -6.30
CA VAL A 352 -12.65 -13.28 -7.01
C VAL A 352 -13.55 -13.48 -8.23
N ALA A 353 -14.86 -13.25 -8.10
CA ALA A 353 -15.81 -13.36 -9.21
C ALA A 353 -15.55 -12.30 -10.29
N SER A 354 -15.33 -11.05 -9.90
CA SER A 354 -15.03 -9.97 -10.84
C SER A 354 -13.75 -10.25 -11.65
N GLU A 355 -12.76 -10.92 -11.06
CA GLU A 355 -11.50 -11.23 -11.73
C GLU A 355 -11.54 -12.52 -12.56
N LYS A 356 -12.28 -13.54 -12.12
CA LYS A 356 -12.36 -14.84 -12.82
C LYS A 356 -13.41 -14.87 -13.92
N LEU A 357 -14.50 -14.12 -13.78
CA LEU A 357 -15.69 -14.26 -14.63
C LEU A 357 -15.86 -13.11 -15.64
N LEU A 358 -15.18 -11.98 -15.43
CA LEU A 358 -15.29 -10.79 -16.29
C LEU A 358 -14.02 -10.57 -17.13
N LYS A 359 -14.14 -9.71 -18.14
CA LYS A 359 -13.01 -9.34 -18.99
C LYS A 359 -12.05 -8.44 -18.21
N LEU A 360 -10.78 -8.84 -18.15
CA LEU A 360 -9.74 -8.04 -17.50
C LEU A 360 -9.10 -7.06 -18.49
N ARG A 361 -8.78 -5.87 -18.00
CA ARG A 361 -7.81 -4.97 -18.65
C ARG A 361 -6.70 -4.67 -17.66
N ARG A 362 -5.47 -5.04 -18.01
CA ARG A 362 -4.29 -4.79 -17.17
C ARG A 362 -3.66 -3.44 -17.49
N LYS A 363 -3.23 -2.72 -16.46
CA LYS A 363 -2.44 -1.49 -16.54
C LYS A 363 -1.64 -1.38 -15.24
N PHE A 364 -0.47 -0.74 -15.27
CA PHE A 364 0.39 -0.58 -14.09
C PHE A 364 0.71 -1.92 -13.39
N SER A 365 0.91 -2.98 -14.17
CA SER A 365 1.17 -4.35 -13.70
C SER A 365 0.02 -5.05 -12.94
N THR A 366 -1.11 -4.39 -12.70
CA THR A 366 -2.26 -4.93 -11.97
C THR A 366 -3.48 -5.16 -12.86
N ASN A 367 -4.57 -5.69 -12.29
CA ASN A 367 -5.89 -5.73 -12.92
C ASN A 367 -6.57 -4.36 -12.74
N TYR A 368 -6.43 -3.48 -13.74
CA TYR A 368 -6.98 -2.12 -13.70
C TYR A 368 -8.50 -2.09 -13.87
N CYS A 369 -9.01 -2.88 -14.83
CA CYS A 369 -10.45 -3.12 -14.99
C CYS A 369 -10.80 -4.59 -14.77
N THR A 370 -11.90 -4.80 -14.08
CA THR A 370 -12.52 -6.11 -13.85
C THR A 370 -13.93 -6.05 -14.41
N GLY A 371 -14.08 -6.32 -15.70
CA GLY A 371 -15.32 -6.07 -16.44
C GLY A 371 -15.50 -4.57 -16.79
N PRO A 372 -16.72 -4.02 -16.65
CA PRO A 372 -17.01 -2.64 -17.05
C PRO A 372 -16.54 -1.60 -16.01
N GLU A 373 -15.99 -2.01 -14.87
CA GLU A 373 -15.61 -1.13 -13.76
C GLU A 373 -14.12 -1.23 -13.42
N LEU A 374 -13.61 -0.17 -12.78
CA LEU A 374 -12.25 -0.13 -12.24
C LEU A 374 -12.18 -0.93 -10.95
N SER A 375 -11.12 -1.71 -10.77
CA SER A 375 -10.93 -2.52 -9.55
C SER A 375 -10.90 -1.67 -8.27
N VAL A 376 -10.26 -0.49 -8.32
CA VAL A 376 -10.22 0.46 -7.20
C VAL A 376 -11.63 0.98 -6.87
N GLU A 377 -12.41 1.36 -7.88
CA GLU A 377 -13.75 1.91 -7.63
C GLU A 377 -14.70 0.84 -7.09
N ARG A 378 -14.53 -0.43 -7.45
CA ARG A 378 -15.33 -1.53 -6.87
C ARG A 378 -15.22 -1.58 -5.35
N ILE A 379 -14.02 -1.38 -4.80
CA ILE A 379 -13.79 -1.38 -3.34
C ILE A 379 -14.28 -0.07 -2.72
N LEU A 380 -13.87 1.08 -3.29
CA LEU A 380 -14.25 2.38 -2.72
C LEU A 380 -15.76 2.65 -2.80
N ASN A 381 -16.44 2.19 -3.85
CA ASN A 381 -17.90 2.29 -3.94
C ASN A 381 -18.58 1.49 -2.83
N PHE A 382 -18.11 0.27 -2.57
CA PHE A 382 -18.66 -0.54 -1.49
C PHE A 382 -18.34 0.05 -0.12
N ALA A 383 -17.14 0.61 0.09
CA ALA A 383 -16.79 1.28 1.34
C ALA A 383 -17.71 2.47 1.64
N VAL A 384 -18.04 3.27 0.62
CA VAL A 384 -19.02 4.36 0.72
C VAL A 384 -20.42 3.83 1.01
N GLU A 385 -20.87 2.81 0.28
CA GLU A 385 -22.17 2.16 0.49
C GLU A 385 -22.31 1.61 1.91
N PHE A 386 -21.25 0.96 2.40
CA PHE A 386 -21.17 0.39 3.74
C PHE A 386 -21.31 1.47 4.80
N ALA A 387 -20.49 2.52 4.70
CA ALA A 387 -20.51 3.61 5.67
C ALA A 387 -21.85 4.36 5.69
N ARG A 388 -22.40 4.72 4.52
CA ARG A 388 -23.67 5.47 4.45
C ARG A 388 -24.87 4.65 4.91
N THR A 389 -24.88 3.33 4.65
CA THR A 389 -25.98 2.46 5.07
C THR A 389 -26.01 2.27 6.58
N LEU A 390 -24.85 2.35 7.23
CA LEU A 390 -24.69 2.09 8.66
C LEU A 390 -24.59 3.37 9.49
N ILE A 391 -24.96 4.54 8.95
CA ILE A 391 -25.04 5.77 9.76
C ILE A 391 -25.96 5.53 10.96
N GLY A 392 -25.49 5.88 12.16
CA GLY A 392 -26.20 5.62 13.42
C GLY A 392 -26.10 4.18 13.95
N ILE A 393 -25.49 3.26 13.19
CA ILE A 393 -25.22 1.88 13.60
C ILE A 393 -23.69 1.71 13.73
N PRO A 394 -23.15 1.37 14.91
CA PRO A 394 -21.70 1.29 15.08
C PRO A 394 -21.08 0.26 14.16
N TYR A 395 -20.03 0.66 13.43
CA TYR A 395 -19.35 -0.22 12.47
C TYR A 395 -17.82 -0.09 12.48
N PHE A 396 -17.14 -1.15 12.03
CA PHE A 396 -15.72 -1.17 11.74
C PHE A 396 -15.51 -1.65 10.30
N GLY A 397 -15.15 -0.73 9.40
CA GLY A 397 -14.90 -1.02 7.99
C GLY A 397 -13.41 -0.87 7.65
N PHE A 398 -12.82 -1.88 7.03
CA PHE A 398 -11.44 -1.84 6.52
C PHE A 398 -11.44 -2.13 5.02
N PHE A 399 -11.16 -1.11 4.19
CA PHE A 399 -11.23 -1.23 2.73
C PHE A 399 -9.92 -0.77 2.10
N TRP A 400 -9.30 -1.63 1.30
CA TRP A 400 -7.93 -1.47 0.83
C TRP A 400 -7.83 -1.59 -0.69
N THR A 401 -6.96 -0.81 -1.32
CA THR A 401 -6.76 -0.83 -2.77
C THR A 401 -5.28 -0.85 -3.15
N ASN A 402 -4.96 -1.68 -4.15
CA ASN A 402 -3.63 -1.98 -4.66
C ASN A 402 -3.51 -1.60 -6.14
N ALA A 403 -4.61 -1.64 -6.92
CA ALA A 403 -4.54 -1.72 -8.37
C ALA A 403 -3.91 -0.50 -9.08
N ILE A 404 -3.82 0.67 -8.44
CA ILE A 404 -3.30 1.88 -9.10
C ILE A 404 -1.92 2.32 -8.60
N SER A 405 -1.42 1.79 -7.49
CA SER A 405 -0.28 2.35 -6.78
C SER A 405 0.85 1.35 -6.56
N HIS A 406 0.55 0.06 -6.31
CA HIS A 406 1.51 -0.98 -5.91
C HIS A 406 2.82 -0.97 -6.72
N ASP A 407 2.73 -0.89 -8.06
CA ASP A 407 3.88 -0.94 -8.97
C ASP A 407 4.12 0.39 -9.71
N SER A 408 3.47 1.50 -9.31
CA SER A 408 3.52 2.75 -10.07
C SER A 408 3.40 4.00 -9.21
N MET A 409 4.51 4.73 -9.09
CA MET A 409 4.58 6.00 -8.36
C MET A 409 3.71 7.13 -8.94
N ASN A 410 3.29 7.01 -10.21
CA ASN A 410 2.62 8.10 -10.94
C ASN A 410 1.15 7.79 -11.24
N ALA A 411 0.75 6.52 -11.20
CA ALA A 411 -0.60 6.12 -11.55
C ALA A 411 -1.71 6.61 -10.59
N PRO A 412 -1.45 6.87 -9.28
CA PRO A 412 -2.42 7.54 -8.43
C PRO A 412 -2.90 8.89 -8.99
N SER A 413 -2.07 9.56 -9.80
CA SER A 413 -2.45 10.85 -10.39
C SER A 413 -3.57 10.77 -11.42
N SER A 414 -3.81 9.57 -11.96
CA SER A 414 -4.96 9.32 -12.82
C SER A 414 -6.28 9.20 -12.06
N MET A 415 -6.25 9.15 -10.72
CA MET A 415 -7.40 8.86 -9.87
C MET A 415 -7.76 9.99 -8.90
N ASP A 416 -7.01 11.09 -8.86
CA ASP A 416 -7.23 12.22 -7.93
C ASP A 416 -8.70 12.67 -7.92
N ASP A 417 -9.25 13.04 -9.09
CA ASP A 417 -10.65 13.48 -9.23
C ASP A 417 -11.69 12.44 -8.79
N ARG A 418 -11.36 11.15 -8.87
CA ARG A 418 -12.27 10.06 -8.53
C ARG A 418 -12.26 9.79 -7.04
N ILE A 419 -11.07 9.80 -6.43
CA ILE A 419 -10.89 9.66 -4.99
C ILE A 419 -11.50 10.87 -4.28
N LEU A 420 -11.24 12.10 -4.75
CA LEU A 420 -11.89 13.31 -4.26
C LEU A 420 -13.42 13.17 -4.25
N ARG A 421 -14.01 12.67 -5.34
CA ARG A 421 -15.46 12.46 -5.42
C ARG A 421 -15.99 11.45 -4.40
N LYS A 422 -15.19 10.49 -3.92
CA LYS A 422 -15.58 9.59 -2.83
C LYS A 422 -15.65 10.32 -1.50
N PHE A 423 -14.67 11.17 -1.19
CA PHE A 423 -14.70 11.98 0.03
C PHE A 423 -15.84 12.99 0.04
N GLN A 424 -16.07 13.69 -1.07
CA GLN A 424 -17.22 14.59 -1.22
C GLN A 424 -18.58 13.87 -1.08
N LEU A 425 -18.64 12.60 -1.50
CA LEU A 425 -19.81 11.76 -1.32
C LEU A 425 -19.96 11.34 0.15
N LEU A 426 -18.90 10.88 0.83
CA LEU A 426 -18.94 10.57 2.26
C LEU A 426 -19.38 11.77 3.11
N GLU A 427 -18.89 12.98 2.78
CA GLU A 427 -19.29 14.22 3.42
C GLU A 427 -20.78 14.52 3.19
N ARG A 428 -21.22 14.56 1.92
CA ARG A 428 -22.61 14.88 1.56
C ARG A 428 -23.63 13.91 2.15
N GLU A 429 -23.29 12.62 2.23
CA GLU A 429 -24.19 11.59 2.77
C GLU A 429 -24.16 11.55 4.32
N GLY A 430 -23.39 12.42 4.97
CA GLY A 430 -23.38 12.56 6.43
C GLY A 430 -22.44 11.61 7.17
N VAL A 431 -21.61 10.82 6.47
CA VAL A 431 -20.64 9.91 7.12
C VAL A 431 -19.62 10.69 7.95
N PHE A 432 -19.22 11.88 7.49
CA PHE A 432 -18.32 12.78 8.23
C PHE A 432 -18.89 13.21 9.59
N ASN A 433 -20.22 13.19 9.75
CA ASN A 433 -20.91 13.59 10.98
C ASN A 433 -21.18 12.41 11.91
N ASP A 434 -20.93 11.18 11.45
CA ASP A 434 -21.22 9.97 12.21
C ASP A 434 -19.95 9.25 12.67
N SER A 435 -18.94 9.17 11.81
CA SER A 435 -17.86 8.20 11.94
C SER A 435 -16.47 8.85 11.97
N MET A 436 -15.54 8.21 12.69
CA MET A 436 -14.11 8.43 12.49
C MET A 436 -13.71 7.81 11.15
N ILE A 437 -13.07 8.61 10.31
CA ILE A 437 -12.57 8.14 9.01
C ILE A 437 -11.05 8.28 9.00
N VAL A 438 -10.38 7.21 8.61
CA VAL A 438 -8.93 7.18 8.43
C VAL A 438 -8.63 6.88 6.98
N PHE A 439 -7.80 7.71 6.36
CA PHE A 439 -7.27 7.51 5.03
C PHE A 439 -5.76 7.37 5.14
N LEU A 440 -5.21 6.19 4.85
CA LEU A 440 -3.79 5.92 5.03
C LEU A 440 -3.17 5.06 3.93
N SER A 441 -1.84 5.04 3.92
CA SER A 441 -1.02 4.02 3.27
C SER A 441 -0.24 3.23 4.34
N ASP A 442 0.25 2.06 3.96
CA ASP A 442 1.06 1.15 4.76
C ASP A 442 2.56 1.39 4.60
N HIS A 443 2.98 1.73 3.38
CA HIS A 443 4.32 2.16 3.00
C HIS A 443 4.30 3.03 1.74
N GLY A 444 5.45 3.55 1.30
CA GLY A 444 5.61 4.14 -0.03
C GLY A 444 6.14 3.12 -1.05
N MET A 445 6.58 3.60 -2.22
CA MET A 445 7.05 2.74 -3.31
C MET A 445 8.22 1.83 -2.91
N ARG A 446 8.05 0.51 -3.04
CA ARG A 446 9.11 -0.47 -2.71
C ARG A 446 10.21 -0.58 -3.76
N TYR A 447 9.85 -0.36 -5.02
CA TYR A 447 10.72 -0.60 -6.17
C TYR A 447 10.76 0.59 -7.13
N GLY A 448 11.83 0.64 -7.91
CA GLY A 448 12.02 1.60 -9.01
C GLY A 448 13.20 2.53 -8.77
N ASP A 449 13.63 3.22 -9.81
CA ASP A 449 14.87 4.02 -9.77
C ASP A 449 14.81 5.18 -8.76
N ILE A 450 13.61 5.63 -8.38
CA ILE A 450 13.44 6.59 -7.28
C ILE A 450 14.06 6.09 -5.96
N ARG A 451 14.09 4.76 -5.73
CA ARG A 451 14.70 4.14 -4.54
C ARG A 451 16.22 4.24 -4.48
N ASP A 452 16.88 4.66 -5.56
CA ASP A 452 18.30 4.99 -5.53
C ASP A 452 18.57 6.37 -4.88
N THR A 453 17.53 7.16 -4.60
CA THR A 453 17.66 8.52 -4.03
C THR A 453 17.34 8.55 -2.53
N LEU A 454 17.88 9.54 -1.82
CA LEU A 454 17.53 9.78 -0.41
C LEU A 454 16.04 10.10 -0.23
N VAL A 455 15.44 10.84 -1.17
CA VAL A 455 14.01 11.14 -1.15
C VAL A 455 13.19 9.86 -1.28
N GLY A 456 13.56 8.95 -2.19
CA GLY A 456 12.90 7.64 -2.31
C GLY A 456 13.04 6.76 -1.07
N TRP A 457 14.17 6.85 -0.36
CA TRP A 457 14.37 6.16 0.91
C TRP A 457 13.41 6.66 2.01
N TYR A 458 13.21 7.98 2.11
CA TYR A 458 12.23 8.58 3.02
C TYR A 458 10.79 8.28 2.60
N GLU A 459 10.47 8.47 1.32
CA GLU A 459 9.12 8.26 0.82
C GLU A 459 8.64 6.83 1.05
N GLU A 460 9.50 5.83 0.90
CA GLU A 460 9.06 4.47 1.22
C GLU A 460 8.71 4.29 2.70
N ARG A 461 9.40 4.99 3.60
CA ARG A 461 9.24 4.86 5.05
C ARG A 461 8.17 5.75 5.67
N LEU A 462 7.73 6.77 4.94
CA LEU A 462 6.74 7.78 5.35
C LEU A 462 5.47 7.69 4.50
N PRO A 463 4.64 6.65 4.71
CA PRO A 463 3.31 6.59 4.11
C PRO A 463 2.44 7.76 4.58
N PHE A 464 1.46 8.14 3.77
CA PHE A 464 0.51 9.16 4.20
C PHE A 464 -0.44 8.61 5.28
N PHE A 465 -0.90 9.48 6.18
CA PHE A 465 -1.93 9.16 7.17
C PHE A 465 -2.77 10.41 7.46
N TYR A 466 -4.08 10.33 7.20
CA TYR A 466 -5.06 11.35 7.52
C TYR A 466 -6.17 10.74 8.38
N ILE A 467 -6.60 11.46 9.41
CA ILE A 467 -7.72 11.07 10.28
C ILE A 467 -8.69 12.23 10.44
N ARG A 468 -9.98 11.95 10.35
CA ARG A 468 -11.06 12.88 10.67
C ARG A 468 -11.96 12.26 11.73
N LEU A 469 -12.29 13.06 12.75
CA LEU A 469 -13.27 12.74 13.77
C LEU A 469 -14.59 13.46 13.48
N PRO A 470 -15.75 12.86 13.79
CA PRO A 470 -17.04 13.51 13.63
C PRO A 470 -17.25 14.59 14.71
N ASP A 471 -18.03 15.62 14.38
CA ASP A 471 -18.17 16.83 15.20
C ASP A 471 -18.63 16.54 16.63
N TRP A 472 -19.67 15.71 16.78
CA TRP A 472 -20.17 15.29 18.09
C TRP A 472 -19.08 14.67 18.97
N PHE A 473 -18.19 13.86 18.39
CA PHE A 473 -17.12 13.19 19.15
C PHE A 473 -16.03 14.19 19.56
N ARG A 474 -15.74 15.18 18.70
CA ARG A 474 -14.82 16.28 19.02
C ARG A 474 -15.35 17.16 20.15
N GLU A 475 -16.65 17.43 20.14
CA GLU A 475 -17.33 18.26 21.14
C GLU A 475 -17.42 17.56 22.50
N GLU A 476 -17.73 16.25 22.51
CA GLU A 476 -17.79 15.45 23.74
C GLU A 476 -16.39 15.12 24.29
N ASN A 477 -15.36 15.08 23.44
CA ASN A 477 -14.00 14.69 23.80
C ASN A 477 -12.96 15.73 23.32
N PRO A 478 -13.01 16.98 23.84
CA PRO A 478 -12.13 18.06 23.36
C PRO A 478 -10.64 17.75 23.56
N ASP A 479 -10.30 17.03 24.63
CA ASP A 479 -8.92 16.60 24.90
C ASP A 479 -8.38 15.63 23.85
N VAL A 480 -9.23 14.77 23.30
CA VAL A 480 -8.87 13.84 22.22
C VAL A 480 -8.52 14.60 20.95
N TYR A 481 -9.36 15.56 20.56
CA TYR A 481 -9.08 16.40 19.39
C TYR A 481 -7.80 17.22 19.59
N ALA A 482 -7.61 17.83 20.77
CA ALA A 482 -6.40 18.58 21.10
C ALA A 482 -5.15 17.67 21.07
N ALA A 483 -5.24 16.44 21.57
CA ALA A 483 -4.16 15.46 21.51
C ALA A 483 -3.79 15.11 20.07
N LEU A 484 -4.77 14.82 19.21
CA LEU A 484 -4.52 14.52 17.81
C LEU A 484 -3.87 15.70 17.07
N ARG A 485 -4.29 16.94 17.34
CA ARG A 485 -3.66 18.14 16.76
C ARG A 485 -2.20 18.27 17.15
N VAL A 486 -1.86 18.01 18.42
CA VAL A 486 -0.47 17.98 18.90
C VAL A 486 0.31 16.83 18.25
N ASN A 487 -0.30 15.66 18.09
CA ASN A 487 0.34 14.48 17.52
C ASN A 487 0.65 14.61 16.02
N GLN A 488 0.10 15.61 15.30
CA GLN A 488 0.35 15.86 13.87
C GLN A 488 1.84 15.95 13.50
N ASN A 489 2.65 16.48 14.42
CA ASN A 489 4.09 16.71 14.26
C ASN A 489 4.93 15.88 15.23
N ARG A 490 4.36 14.79 15.76
CA ARG A 490 5.08 13.84 16.62
C ARG A 490 5.30 12.51 15.88
N LEU A 491 6.39 11.83 16.23
CA LEU A 491 6.66 10.48 15.73
C LEU A 491 5.54 9.55 16.17
N THR A 492 4.92 8.85 15.23
CA THR A 492 3.85 7.87 15.48
C THR A 492 4.05 6.63 14.62
N SER A 493 3.43 5.52 14.99
CA SER A 493 3.55 4.26 14.25
C SER A 493 2.21 3.53 14.10
N PRO A 494 2.13 2.52 13.21
CA PRO A 494 1.03 1.56 13.14
C PRO A 494 0.56 1.00 14.50
N TYR A 495 1.45 0.84 15.48
CA TYR A 495 1.07 0.36 16.81
C TYR A 495 0.34 1.42 17.65
N ASP A 496 0.71 2.69 17.54
CA ASP A 496 -0.07 3.76 18.18
C ASP A 496 -1.50 3.80 17.60
N PHE A 497 -1.65 3.53 16.30
CA PHE A 497 -2.97 3.43 15.69
C PHE A 497 -3.75 2.20 16.18
N TYR A 498 -3.10 1.03 16.32
CA TYR A 498 -3.72 -0.13 16.98
C TYR A 498 -4.21 0.20 18.39
N GLU A 499 -3.38 0.85 19.21
CA GLU A 499 -3.78 1.27 20.55
C GLU A 499 -4.94 2.28 20.52
N THR A 500 -5.04 3.11 19.49
CA THR A 500 -6.18 4.03 19.29
C THR A 500 -7.46 3.26 19.01
N LEU A 501 -7.40 2.27 18.11
CA LEU A 501 -8.53 1.38 17.83
C LEU A 501 -8.94 0.60 19.08
N ARG A 502 -7.95 0.14 19.86
CA ARG A 502 -8.19 -0.55 21.13
C ARG A 502 -8.85 0.35 22.18
N ASP A 503 -8.43 1.60 22.28
CA ASP A 503 -8.99 2.61 23.19
C ASP A 503 -10.48 2.89 22.85
N ILE A 504 -10.81 3.01 21.55
CA ILE A 504 -12.20 3.13 21.09
C ILE A 504 -13.00 1.87 21.45
N LEU A 505 -12.45 0.69 21.18
CA LEU A 505 -13.09 -0.59 21.48
C LEU A 505 -13.40 -0.75 22.97
N VAL A 506 -12.43 -0.46 23.84
CA VAL A 506 -12.57 -0.56 25.31
C VAL A 506 -13.63 0.43 25.81
N THR A 507 -13.62 1.66 25.29
CA THR A 507 -14.65 2.67 25.60
C THR A 507 -16.05 2.18 25.19
N ALA A 508 -16.13 1.39 24.10
CA ALA A 508 -17.36 0.78 23.62
C ALA A 508 -17.75 -0.52 24.34
N GLY A 509 -17.06 -0.91 25.43
CA GLY A 509 -17.33 -2.12 26.21
C GLY A 509 -16.81 -3.41 25.58
N GLY A 510 -15.87 -3.32 24.63
CA GLY A 510 -15.17 -4.46 24.07
C GLY A 510 -13.81 -4.71 24.74
N GLU A 511 -13.17 -5.82 24.39
CA GLU A 511 -11.88 -6.21 24.95
C GLU A 511 -10.90 -6.64 23.86
N ALA A 512 -9.66 -6.17 23.96
CA ALA A 512 -8.52 -6.66 23.20
C ALA A 512 -7.24 -6.41 23.99
N ASN A 513 -6.23 -7.26 23.77
CA ASN A 513 -4.92 -7.12 24.39
C ASN A 513 -4.21 -5.85 23.88
N SER A 514 -3.37 -5.25 24.71
CA SER A 514 -2.43 -4.22 24.23
C SER A 514 -1.43 -4.80 23.23
N SER A 515 -0.85 -3.94 22.40
CA SER A 515 0.13 -4.29 21.39
C SER A 515 1.34 -4.97 22.02
N SER A 516 1.48 -6.26 21.74
CA SER A 516 2.68 -7.01 22.12
C SER A 516 3.88 -6.69 21.22
N GLY A 517 3.65 -6.03 20.08
CA GLY A 517 4.69 -5.55 19.18
C GLY A 517 5.35 -4.25 19.64
N CYS A 518 4.66 -3.46 20.46
CA CYS A 518 5.18 -2.22 21.06
C CYS A 518 4.48 -1.92 22.40
N PRO A 519 5.02 -2.43 23.53
CA PRO A 519 4.42 -2.20 24.86
C PRO A 519 4.41 -0.73 25.32
N THR A 520 5.27 0.11 24.73
CA THR A 520 5.37 1.55 25.01
C THR A 520 4.47 2.40 24.13
N CYS A 521 3.88 1.82 23.09
CA CYS A 521 2.97 2.54 22.19
C CYS A 521 1.65 2.84 22.89
N MET A 522 0.96 3.87 22.42
CA MET A 522 -0.23 4.37 23.09
C MET A 522 -1.25 4.96 22.12
N SER A 523 -2.49 5.07 22.59
CA SER A 523 -3.57 5.69 21.82
C SER A 523 -3.22 7.12 21.40
N LEU A 524 -3.46 7.42 20.11
CA LEU A 524 -3.32 8.75 19.51
C LEU A 524 -4.37 9.74 20.03
N PHE A 525 -5.37 9.26 20.78
CA PHE A 525 -6.33 10.09 21.51
C PHE A 525 -5.73 10.69 22.79
N ARG A 526 -4.48 10.35 23.11
CA ARG A 526 -3.67 11.00 24.14
C ARG A 526 -2.46 11.68 23.49
N ARG A 527 -1.94 12.73 24.13
CA ARG A 527 -0.71 13.39 23.67
C ARG A 527 0.44 12.41 23.78
N VAL A 528 0.99 11.96 22.65
CA VAL A 528 2.14 11.06 22.66
C VAL A 528 3.39 11.84 23.11
N PRO A 529 4.35 11.28 23.86
CA PRO A 529 5.50 12.05 24.34
C PRO A 529 6.27 12.72 23.19
N TRP A 530 6.74 13.95 23.41
CA TRP A 530 7.47 14.71 22.38
C TRP A 530 8.84 14.09 22.08
N GLU A 531 9.54 13.58 23.09
CA GLU A 531 10.93 13.06 22.99
C GLU A 531 11.03 11.59 22.53
N ARG A 532 10.01 11.06 21.83
CA ARG A 532 10.06 9.67 21.33
C ARG A 532 11.04 9.52 20.16
N GLY A 533 11.83 8.45 20.20
CA GLY A 533 12.59 7.90 19.08
C GLY A 533 11.93 6.65 18.51
N CYS A 534 12.53 6.07 17.46
CA CYS A 534 11.95 4.90 16.77
C CYS A 534 11.75 3.67 17.68
N GLU A 535 12.66 3.45 18.62
CA GLU A 535 12.54 2.36 19.59
C GLU A 535 11.31 2.52 20.49
N ASP A 536 11.01 3.76 20.92
CA ASP A 536 9.86 4.10 21.77
C ASP A 536 8.51 3.82 21.06
N VAL A 537 8.51 3.74 19.71
CA VAL A 537 7.33 3.46 18.88
C VAL A 537 7.40 2.10 18.16
N GLY A 538 8.33 1.23 18.57
CA GLY A 538 8.48 -0.14 18.06
C GLY A 538 9.10 -0.25 16.66
N VAL A 539 9.60 0.85 16.09
CA VAL A 539 10.20 0.90 14.74
C VAL A 539 11.67 0.50 14.83
N SER A 540 12.07 -0.51 14.05
CA SER A 540 13.47 -0.94 14.03
C SER A 540 14.37 0.11 13.39
N SER A 541 15.66 0.08 13.74
CA SER A 541 16.67 0.99 13.17
C SER A 541 16.72 0.99 11.64
N HIS A 542 16.36 -0.13 10.99
CA HIS A 542 16.33 -0.22 9.52
C HIS A 542 15.19 0.58 8.87
N TRP A 543 14.04 0.65 9.53
CA TRP A 543 12.85 1.37 9.05
C TRP A 543 12.74 2.79 9.60
N CYS A 544 13.63 3.15 10.52
CA CYS A 544 13.61 4.42 11.25
C CYS A 544 14.06 5.61 10.40
N THR A 545 13.17 6.59 10.23
CA THR A 545 13.44 7.87 9.52
C THR A 545 13.92 8.99 10.41
N CYS A 546 13.89 8.80 11.72
CA CYS A 546 14.44 9.71 12.72
C CYS A 546 15.98 9.75 12.71
N THR A 547 16.60 8.74 12.09
CA THR A 547 18.03 8.45 12.25
C THR A 547 18.92 9.46 11.56
N ALA A 548 19.92 9.89 12.31
CA ALA A 548 21.26 10.31 11.93
C ALA A 548 22.05 9.45 10.92
N PHE A 549 22.64 9.96 9.85
CA PHE A 549 23.64 9.26 9.04
C PHE A 549 24.96 10.02 8.93
N ARG A 550 26.07 9.35 9.23
CA ARG A 550 27.43 9.84 8.97
C ARG A 550 28.08 8.97 7.91
N SER A 551 28.35 9.56 6.75
CA SER A 551 28.97 8.86 5.61
C SER A 551 30.29 8.20 6.00
N VAL A 552 30.51 6.99 5.50
CA VAL A 552 31.73 6.21 5.66
C VAL A 552 32.32 5.96 4.28
N VAL A 553 33.64 6.16 4.15
CA VAL A 553 34.33 5.90 2.88
C VAL A 553 34.18 4.42 2.51
N THR A 554 33.71 4.15 1.29
CA THR A 554 33.32 2.82 0.83
C THR A 554 34.49 1.84 0.67
N ASN A 555 35.73 2.33 0.59
CA ASN A 555 36.94 1.50 0.55
C ASN A 555 37.53 1.20 1.95
N SER A 556 36.90 1.69 3.02
CA SER A 556 37.36 1.45 4.38
C SER A 556 37.23 -0.03 4.79
N LYS A 557 38.03 -0.45 5.78
CA LYS A 557 37.99 -1.82 6.31
C LYS A 557 36.59 -2.21 6.80
N ILE A 558 35.91 -1.31 7.52
CA ILE A 558 34.56 -1.55 8.03
C ILE A 558 33.56 -1.74 6.87
N ALA A 559 33.65 -0.92 5.83
CA ALA A 559 32.79 -1.02 4.65
C ALA A 559 32.99 -2.36 3.91
N ALA A 560 34.24 -2.75 3.66
CA ALA A 560 34.57 -4.00 3.01
C ALA A 560 34.14 -5.23 3.84
N GLN A 561 34.41 -5.23 5.14
CA GLN A 561 34.06 -6.33 6.04
C GLN A 561 32.54 -6.50 6.19
N GLY A 562 31.78 -5.40 6.37
CA GLY A 562 30.32 -5.47 6.43
C GLY A 562 29.71 -5.99 5.13
N ALA A 563 30.19 -5.55 3.96
CA ALA A 563 29.73 -6.07 2.68
C ALA A 563 30.02 -7.57 2.51
N GLN A 564 31.19 -8.04 2.98
CA GLN A 564 31.52 -9.46 2.99
C GLN A 564 30.59 -10.25 3.93
N LYS A 565 30.29 -9.72 5.11
CA LYS A 565 29.35 -10.33 6.06
C LYS A 565 27.93 -10.42 5.51
N PHE A 566 27.49 -9.40 4.76
CA PHE A 566 26.24 -9.46 4.01
C PHE A 566 26.22 -10.61 3.00
N LEU A 567 27.28 -10.79 2.21
CA LEU A 567 27.35 -11.89 1.24
C LEU A 567 27.37 -13.26 1.92
N GLU A 568 28.05 -13.39 3.06
CA GLU A 568 28.06 -14.60 3.89
C GLU A 568 26.67 -14.92 4.44
N HIS A 569 25.96 -13.91 4.96
CA HIS A 569 24.59 -14.02 5.43
C HIS A 569 23.66 -14.54 4.33
N VAL A 570 23.69 -13.89 3.16
CA VAL A 570 22.90 -14.31 2.00
C VAL A 570 23.26 -15.74 1.57
N GLU A 571 24.55 -16.06 1.45
CA GLU A 571 25.02 -17.38 1.06
C GLU A 571 24.56 -18.47 2.04
N ASN A 572 24.56 -18.18 3.34
CA ASN A 572 24.09 -19.11 4.37
C ASN A 572 22.62 -19.50 4.23
N ILE A 573 21.80 -18.60 3.66
CA ILE A 573 20.40 -18.85 3.36
C ILE A 573 20.26 -19.58 2.03
N ILE A 574 20.82 -19.03 0.95
CA ILE A 574 20.54 -19.53 -0.41
C ILE A 574 21.24 -20.85 -0.74
N LYS A 575 22.28 -21.24 0.00
CA LYS A 575 22.94 -22.55 -0.18
C LYS A 575 22.02 -23.74 0.17
N ASN A 576 20.99 -23.49 0.98
CA ASN A 576 20.04 -24.51 1.41
C ASN A 576 18.88 -24.69 0.41
N TYR A 577 18.71 -23.76 -0.55
CA TYR A 577 17.73 -23.92 -1.61
C TYR A 577 18.26 -24.87 -2.69
N LYS A 578 17.76 -26.11 -2.65
CA LYS A 578 18.20 -27.19 -3.53
C LYS A 578 17.02 -27.86 -4.24
N ASP A 579 17.26 -28.36 -5.44
CA ASP A 579 16.32 -29.22 -6.15
C ASP A 579 16.26 -30.64 -5.53
N SER A 580 15.41 -31.51 -6.07
CA SER A 580 15.27 -32.89 -5.61
C SER A 580 16.54 -33.74 -5.80
N LYS A 581 17.49 -33.30 -6.61
CA LYS A 581 18.78 -33.95 -6.87
C LYS A 581 19.90 -33.36 -5.99
N GLY A 582 19.59 -32.39 -5.13
CA GLY A 582 20.55 -31.72 -4.25
C GLY A 582 21.35 -30.59 -4.92
N ASN A 583 21.04 -30.23 -6.17
CA ASN A 583 21.70 -29.11 -6.86
C ASN A 583 21.17 -27.78 -6.31
N ARG A 584 22.04 -26.78 -6.23
CA ARG A 584 21.63 -25.43 -5.82
C ARG A 584 20.67 -24.83 -6.84
N LEU A 585 19.62 -24.20 -6.34
CA LEU A 585 18.68 -23.43 -7.16
C LEU A 585 19.17 -22.01 -7.41
N CYS A 586 19.85 -21.42 -6.42
CA CYS A 586 20.26 -20.02 -6.45
C CYS A 586 21.78 -19.87 -6.62
N ALA A 587 22.17 -18.95 -7.50
CA ALA A 587 23.55 -18.59 -7.76
C ALA A 587 24.17 -17.90 -6.54
N LYS A 588 25.43 -18.23 -6.24
CA LYS A 588 26.21 -17.52 -5.22
C LYS A 588 26.40 -16.07 -5.66
N LEU A 589 25.96 -15.12 -4.83
CA LEU A 589 26.08 -13.70 -5.12
C LEU A 589 27.50 -13.21 -4.88
N LYS A 590 27.93 -12.22 -5.67
CA LYS A 590 29.18 -11.49 -5.50
C LYS A 590 28.88 -10.00 -5.44
N LEU A 591 29.65 -9.26 -4.64
CA LEU A 591 29.58 -7.80 -4.63
C LEU A 591 29.96 -7.27 -6.02
N LYS A 592 29.09 -6.45 -6.60
CA LYS A 592 29.36 -5.72 -7.85
C LYS A 592 29.80 -4.30 -7.54
N LYS A 593 29.09 -3.62 -6.64
CA LYS A 593 29.38 -2.24 -6.24
C LYS A 593 28.88 -2.00 -4.83
N LEU A 594 29.69 -1.31 -4.03
CA LEU A 594 29.22 -0.70 -2.79
C LEU A 594 28.81 0.75 -3.10
N VAL A 595 27.51 1.04 -2.97
CA VAL A 595 26.94 2.32 -3.40
C VAL A 595 27.06 3.35 -2.28
N ARG A 596 26.70 2.97 -1.07
CA ARG A 596 26.69 3.85 0.10
C ARG A 596 26.94 3.03 1.37
N VAL A 597 27.70 3.61 2.29
CA VAL A 597 27.83 3.11 3.66
C VAL A 597 27.75 4.30 4.60
N ASP A 598 26.87 4.22 5.59
CA ASP A 598 26.74 5.25 6.60
C ASP A 598 26.75 4.62 7.98
N LYS A 599 27.45 5.25 8.92
CA LYS A 599 27.24 4.99 10.33
C LYS A 599 25.90 5.60 10.74
N VAL A 600 25.04 4.76 11.32
CA VAL A 600 23.80 5.18 11.98
C VAL A 600 24.20 5.98 13.21
N VAL A 601 23.85 7.26 13.24
CA VAL A 601 24.04 8.14 14.39
C VAL A 601 22.76 8.09 15.20
N ASP A 602 22.82 7.35 16.30
CA ASP A 602 21.71 7.24 17.24
C ASP A 602 22.04 8.09 18.47
N SER A 603 21.34 9.21 18.62
CA SER A 603 21.49 10.11 19.77
C SER A 603 21.04 9.48 21.09
N SER A 604 20.24 8.41 21.02
CA SER A 604 19.61 7.76 22.18
C SER A 604 20.35 6.52 22.68
N ARG A 605 21.20 5.90 21.85
CA ARG A 605 22.01 4.74 22.25
C ARG A 605 23.34 5.17 22.86
N GLN A 606 23.41 5.06 24.18
CA GLN A 606 24.66 5.08 24.96
C GLN A 606 25.38 3.72 24.99
N ASP A 607 25.05 2.78 24.08
CA ASP A 607 25.72 1.48 24.04
C ASP A 607 27.17 1.62 23.55
N ALA A 608 28.06 1.74 24.53
CA ALA A 608 29.51 1.71 24.35
C ALA A 608 29.95 0.31 23.89
N GLY A 609 29.74 -0.03 22.62
CA GLY A 609 30.24 -1.29 22.06
C GLY A 609 29.62 -1.76 20.75
N THR A 610 28.43 -1.28 20.36
CA THR A 610 27.78 -1.71 19.11
C THR A 610 27.49 -0.54 18.18
N ASP A 611 28.18 -0.52 17.03
CA ASP A 611 27.94 0.45 15.97
C ASP A 611 27.04 -0.13 14.89
N ALA A 612 25.94 0.55 14.55
CA ALA A 612 25.09 0.19 13.42
C ALA A 612 25.51 0.96 12.15
N TYR A 613 25.49 0.26 11.02
CA TYR A 613 25.84 0.80 9.72
C TYR A 613 24.78 0.44 8.69
N PHE A 614 24.35 1.44 7.93
CA PHE A 614 23.44 1.26 6.80
C PHE A 614 24.26 1.07 5.52
N TYR A 615 23.95 0.02 4.77
CA TYR A 615 24.61 -0.34 3.52
C TYR A 615 23.62 -0.28 2.37
N MET A 616 24.02 0.41 1.30
CA MET A 616 23.43 0.24 -0.03
C MET A 616 24.45 -0.44 -0.94
N LEU A 617 24.11 -1.64 -1.42
CA LEU A 617 25.03 -2.48 -2.18
C LEU A 617 24.35 -3.08 -3.41
N GLN A 618 25.14 -3.32 -4.46
CA GLN A 618 24.73 -4.01 -5.67
C GLN A 618 25.49 -5.32 -5.81
N THR A 619 24.79 -6.40 -6.17
CA THR A 619 25.39 -7.73 -6.38
C THR A 619 25.22 -8.23 -7.82
N THR A 620 25.99 -9.27 -8.15
CA THR A 620 25.91 -10.04 -9.40
C THR A 620 25.83 -11.54 -9.08
N PRO A 621 25.14 -12.37 -9.87
CA PRO A 621 24.37 -12.04 -11.08
C PRO A 621 23.06 -11.27 -10.80
N GLY A 622 22.48 -10.70 -11.85
CA GLY A 622 21.14 -10.09 -11.81
C GLY A 622 21.06 -8.63 -11.34
N GLY A 623 22.17 -8.01 -10.94
CA GLY A 623 22.22 -6.59 -10.61
C GLY A 623 21.34 -6.20 -9.43
N ALA A 624 21.13 -7.11 -8.47
CA ALA A 624 20.28 -6.88 -7.30
C ALA A 624 20.84 -5.73 -6.45
N LYS A 625 19.97 -4.81 -6.03
CA LYS A 625 20.30 -3.68 -5.16
C LYS A 625 19.68 -3.92 -3.80
N TYR A 626 20.48 -3.88 -2.74
CA TYR A 626 20.03 -4.11 -1.37
C TYR A 626 20.29 -2.91 -0.48
N GLU A 627 19.35 -2.64 0.42
CA GLU A 627 19.52 -1.88 1.64
C GLU A 627 19.68 -2.88 2.80
N ALA A 628 20.70 -2.73 3.64
CA ALA A 628 20.92 -3.61 4.79
C ALA A 628 21.42 -2.82 6.00
N THR A 629 20.92 -3.14 7.18
CA THR A 629 21.50 -2.64 8.44
C THR A 629 22.40 -3.72 9.05
N ILE A 630 23.66 -3.38 9.27
CA ILE A 630 24.69 -4.29 9.78
C ILE A 630 25.25 -3.71 11.08
N ARG A 631 25.26 -4.51 12.16
CA ARG A 631 25.82 -4.09 13.45
C ARG A 631 27.22 -4.65 13.64
N HIS A 632 28.10 -3.87 14.27
CA HIS A 632 29.50 -4.20 14.56
C HIS A 632 29.75 -4.09 16.07
N HIS A 633 30.25 -5.15 16.70
CA HIS A 633 30.29 -5.30 18.16
C HIS A 633 31.68 -5.06 18.82
N GLY A 634 32.64 -4.43 18.12
CA GLY A 634 33.91 -3.99 18.71
C GLY A 634 35.07 -5.01 18.66
N ASP A 635 34.84 -6.23 18.17
CA ASP A 635 35.78 -7.35 18.06
C ASP A 635 35.86 -7.92 16.62
N GLY A 636 35.29 -7.21 15.64
CA GLY A 636 35.12 -7.71 14.28
C GLY A 636 33.96 -8.70 14.12
N ASN A 637 33.12 -8.89 15.15
CA ASN A 637 31.85 -9.58 15.04
C ASN A 637 30.80 -8.66 14.41
N TYR A 638 29.99 -9.25 13.53
CA TYR A 638 28.91 -8.57 12.82
C TYR A 638 27.62 -9.35 12.93
N SER A 639 26.51 -8.65 13.10
CA SER A 639 25.16 -9.24 13.05
C SER A 639 24.30 -8.58 11.98
N ILE A 640 23.48 -9.41 11.32
CA ILE A 640 22.53 -9.02 10.28
C ILE A 640 21.23 -9.78 10.56
N SER A 641 20.10 -9.08 10.56
CA SER A 641 18.77 -9.68 10.65
C SER A 641 18.12 -9.70 9.27
N ASP A 642 17.41 -10.77 8.93
CA ASP A 642 16.67 -10.87 7.66
C ASP A 642 15.57 -9.80 7.53
N ASP A 643 14.98 -9.37 8.64
CA ASP A 643 13.96 -8.31 8.67
C ASP A 643 14.54 -6.90 8.46
N GLU A 644 15.88 -6.78 8.42
CA GLU A 644 16.62 -5.54 8.20
C GLU A 644 17.44 -5.58 6.90
N VAL A 645 17.02 -6.43 5.95
CA VAL A 645 17.56 -6.49 4.60
C VAL A 645 16.43 -6.39 3.58
N ASN A 646 16.51 -5.40 2.71
CA ASN A 646 15.50 -5.12 1.70
C ASN A 646 16.14 -5.06 0.30
N ARG A 647 15.53 -5.72 -0.69
CA ARG A 647 15.94 -5.58 -2.09
C ARG A 647 15.09 -4.52 -2.80
N ILE A 648 15.70 -3.42 -3.23
CA ILE A 648 14.99 -2.24 -3.78
C ILE A 648 14.67 -2.33 -5.28
N ASN A 649 15.03 -3.42 -5.96
CA ASN A 649 14.66 -3.66 -7.35
C ASN A 649 14.02 -5.04 -7.55
N SER A 650 13.06 -5.11 -8.48
CA SER A 650 12.26 -6.32 -8.69
C SER A 650 13.11 -7.58 -8.90
N TYR A 651 12.67 -8.66 -8.26
CA TYR A 651 13.29 -9.99 -8.32
C TYR A 651 12.32 -11.07 -8.84
N ALA A 652 11.11 -10.68 -9.24
CA ALA A 652 10.06 -11.62 -9.64
C ALA A 652 10.50 -12.52 -10.81
N SER A 653 11.23 -11.96 -11.78
CA SER A 653 11.70 -12.71 -12.95
C SER A 653 12.92 -13.58 -12.68
N SER A 654 13.79 -13.16 -11.77
CA SER A 654 15.08 -13.82 -11.47
C SER A 654 14.99 -14.89 -10.39
N SER A 655 13.91 -14.95 -9.60
CA SER A 655 13.73 -15.87 -8.47
C SER A 655 12.67 -16.96 -8.72
N LYS A 656 12.33 -17.25 -9.99
CA LYS A 656 11.24 -18.16 -10.38
C LYS A 656 11.41 -19.62 -9.94
N CYS A 657 12.63 -20.05 -9.69
CA CYS A 657 12.95 -21.39 -9.16
C CYS A 657 12.53 -21.58 -7.70
N LEU A 658 12.12 -20.52 -7.00
CA LEU A 658 11.60 -20.58 -5.64
C LEU A 658 10.12 -20.20 -5.60
N GLU A 659 9.31 -21.07 -5.00
CA GLU A 659 7.91 -20.77 -4.69
C GLU A 659 7.77 -20.05 -3.34
N ARG A 660 8.69 -20.29 -2.40
CA ARG A 660 8.67 -19.75 -1.03
C ARG A 660 10.09 -19.43 -0.53
N GLY A 661 10.16 -18.80 0.63
CA GLY A 661 11.42 -18.39 1.27
C GLY A 661 11.90 -17.00 0.86
N PHE A 662 13.17 -16.72 1.11
CA PHE A 662 13.80 -15.42 0.84
C PHE A 662 14.12 -15.23 -0.65
N LYS A 663 13.07 -15.11 -1.47
CA LYS A 663 13.17 -14.93 -2.93
C LYS A 663 14.01 -13.71 -3.32
N GLN A 664 14.01 -12.66 -2.49
CA GLN A 664 14.81 -11.46 -2.73
C GLN A 664 16.30 -11.74 -2.94
N TYR A 665 16.84 -12.76 -2.25
CA TYR A 665 18.24 -13.18 -2.33
C TYR A 665 18.56 -14.08 -3.52
N CYS A 666 17.55 -14.70 -4.14
CA CYS A 666 17.79 -15.73 -5.14
C CYS A 666 17.92 -15.14 -6.55
N TYR A 667 18.97 -15.57 -7.24
CA TYR A 667 19.06 -15.53 -8.69
C TYR A 667 19.14 -16.96 -9.20
N CYS A 668 18.16 -17.42 -9.97
CA CYS A 668 18.07 -18.81 -10.39
C CYS A 668 19.22 -19.20 -11.33
N ILE A 669 19.87 -20.31 -11.01
CA ILE A 669 20.82 -20.98 -11.91
C ILE A 669 20.02 -21.56 -13.08
N LYS A 670 20.53 -21.38 -14.29
CA LYS A 670 19.90 -21.92 -15.51
C LYS A 670 20.29 -23.37 -15.73
#